data_AF-A0A8J2IUX2-F1
#
_entry.id   AF-A0A8J2IUX2-F1
#
_cell.length_a   1.000
_cell.length_b   1.000
_cell.length_c   1.000
_cell.angle_alpha   90.00
_cell.angle_beta   90.00
_cell.angle_gamma   90.00
#
_symmetry.space_group_name_H-M   'P 1'
#
loop_
_entity.id
_entity.type
_entity.pdbx_description
1 polymer ?
#
loop_
_entity_poly.entity_id
_entity_poly.type
_entity_poly.pdbx_seq_one_letter_code
_entity_poly.pdbx_strand_id
1 'polypeptide(L)'
;MIKDINSSMTVQRTTSQASSMEKETATHLENDAVVDEYLSLFPLLATKSLEERQQIEKKLKRKLDWVFLPVVTLMLLMGYLDRINVANARLAGMQEDLHMSDTMWSAGISLFYVGYIVTQLPATVYLAKGLPRWQMPAYVIAWSVVTACMAAMSSGWSFLVCRFMVGVAEGPFLPMVSLMTSSWYTKEEAPLRMAIWHAGNIASNIFSGLLAAGILENMNGVAGMRAWQWFVILEGIVGLFVAAMGFWCIPNFPHNTGTYFMTPEMSEMAQYRMIVSAGGRSEDDEGGAWEGVKLACQDPFTWIYTVLHFGLIVALSFKDFFPSIVKTLGYSNLMTYLIQAPPYIFAYIATCAISWSSGKYMEHCWHIVGSTVACIVGVIIMISTLNPGARYFGMFLLCAGPFVGLNIHIPWETTNVARPRTKRGALVAITNCIASVSHWFTPYFFLRSQEPRYQNGGILIIAGCIMGIAGCLVCKWYVKRLNKKMEEHEVANNLPKRWRYVDPRTRKRRRVGAASTVQQLDHNASHEYSTENGRNVSQSSGACIEVKDTYQTPSTSQATTYIGRGHYVADDDEIDESSARAFEPAVIKVGPHASTQKETLVLWKALDIPPPAARQSLLSAFLDYCNLWTPVLEPKDIQDLSRFDQERTSMLLAQSLWLAGSRVTNAPSVVAFASSDDFYHRAKAVFWSGVETDGLSAIKASLMLQWYNPQAPEHISFDNSGFWLKIGVGIAHQIGLHRECPSGPSRAIRRRLWWSLVVRDSLISVAHGRPRVINLDDSDVQPPMASDFPDSLFSFQLFSAWVDICTVLGDISSCCMRRHMSRTKRLYIVNSLCRWTTSLSQELWVAPSNQPPHSYFANTQNLPARQLYLPYFTSLIVLSRMQHSAGSLSLTATLAASFVARIFEDFLARDEIKVLAPISVRYCLISSMALVSVMPDKRLWDAVQPDLEVLQQALTELSKRWRSAIGASRALQNAINKRRQRTFSSTAELRMDNESSLEYFKMIDLGYCRIWSTLSEKLSTSPLATQEQMPVSEPMQQPVNDALETAPSFLDVGETWDMGTIQFEHVENWILNDGFLFDP
;
A
#
# COMPACT_ATOMS: atom_id res chain seq x y z
N MET A 1 -57.69 69.19 -13.34
CA MET A 1 -58.98 69.07 -14.03
C MET A 1 -59.61 67.77 -13.56
N ILE A 2 -60.73 67.90 -12.85
CA ILE A 2 -61.44 66.88 -12.07
C ILE A 2 -62.52 66.25 -12.98
N LYS A 3 -62.85 64.96 -12.73
CA LYS A 3 -63.95 64.10 -13.26
C LYS A 3 -63.55 63.29 -14.51
N ASP A 4 -63.54 61.95 -14.52
CA ASP A 4 -64.43 60.98 -13.86
C ASP A 4 -63.68 59.75 -13.31
N ILE A 5 -63.87 59.45 -12.03
CA ILE A 5 -63.40 58.23 -11.34
C ILE A 5 -64.64 57.60 -10.70
N ASN A 6 -65.31 56.67 -11.39
CA ASN A 6 -66.41 55.86 -10.79
C ASN A 6 -66.86 54.64 -11.64
N SER A 7 -65.94 53.79 -12.14
CA SER A 7 -66.34 52.50 -12.76
C SER A 7 -65.44 51.29 -12.45
N SER A 8 -64.50 51.37 -11.51
CA SER A 8 -63.54 50.29 -11.22
C SER A 8 -63.79 49.48 -9.93
N MET A 9 -64.90 49.70 -9.21
CA MET A 9 -65.11 49.12 -7.86
C MET A 9 -65.96 47.84 -7.77
N THR A 10 -66.52 47.31 -8.87
CA THR A 10 -67.34 46.08 -8.81
C THR A 10 -66.57 44.80 -9.20
N VAL A 11 -65.34 44.92 -9.70
CA VAL A 11 -64.53 43.76 -10.15
C VAL A 11 -63.60 43.21 -9.06
N GLN A 12 -63.42 43.94 -7.95
CA GLN A 12 -62.53 43.53 -6.85
C GLN A 12 -63.18 42.59 -5.81
N ARG A 13 -64.52 42.44 -5.80
CA ARG A 13 -65.18 41.50 -4.86
C ARG A 13 -65.30 40.07 -5.39
N THR A 14 -65.42 39.87 -6.70
CA THR A 14 -65.43 38.54 -7.32
C THR A 14 -64.04 37.91 -7.41
N THR A 15 -62.98 38.73 -7.49
CA THR A 15 -61.59 38.24 -7.48
C THR A 15 -61.12 37.82 -6.09
N SER A 16 -61.69 38.37 -5.01
CA SER A 16 -61.35 37.97 -3.64
C SER A 16 -61.87 36.57 -3.29
N GLN A 17 -63.15 36.28 -3.60
CA GLN A 17 -63.73 34.95 -3.40
C GLN A 17 -63.21 33.89 -4.38
N ALA A 18 -62.89 34.28 -5.62
CA ALA A 18 -62.19 33.40 -6.56
C ALA A 18 -60.75 33.10 -6.11
N SER A 19 -60.04 34.05 -5.49
CA SER A 19 -58.69 33.81 -4.98
C SER A 19 -58.64 32.97 -3.69
N SER A 20 -59.71 32.95 -2.89
CA SER A 20 -59.80 32.06 -1.72
C SER A 20 -60.19 30.64 -2.14
N MET A 21 -61.11 30.49 -3.10
CA MET A 21 -61.41 29.18 -3.69
C MET A 21 -60.24 28.65 -4.54
N GLU A 22 -59.53 29.48 -5.30
CA GLU A 22 -58.31 29.04 -5.99
C GLU A 22 -57.18 28.74 -5.02
N LYS A 23 -57.08 29.39 -3.85
CA LYS A 23 -56.09 29.00 -2.83
C LYS A 23 -56.45 27.71 -2.12
N GLU A 24 -57.72 27.45 -1.81
CA GLU A 24 -58.16 26.18 -1.20
C GLU A 24 -58.11 25.03 -2.22
N THR A 25 -58.44 25.28 -3.49
CA THR A 25 -58.37 24.27 -4.56
C THR A 25 -56.93 24.06 -5.04
N ALA A 26 -56.07 25.09 -5.03
CA ALA A 26 -54.64 24.94 -5.30
C ALA A 26 -53.87 24.26 -4.16
N THR A 27 -54.32 24.37 -2.91
CA THR A 27 -53.78 23.53 -1.82
C THR A 27 -54.23 22.08 -1.91
N HIS A 28 -55.30 21.78 -2.65
CA HIS A 28 -55.76 20.41 -2.87
C HIS A 28 -55.29 19.78 -4.20
N LEU A 29 -54.77 20.57 -5.15
CA LEU A 29 -54.25 20.08 -6.45
C LEU A 29 -52.71 20.06 -6.55
N GLU A 30 -51.97 20.53 -5.53
CA GLU A 30 -50.50 20.39 -5.46
C GLU A 30 -50.03 19.07 -4.79
N ASN A 31 -50.96 18.13 -4.60
CA ASN A 31 -50.72 16.81 -3.98
C ASN A 31 -50.73 15.65 -4.99
N ASP A 32 -50.48 15.91 -6.28
CA ASP A 32 -50.04 14.84 -7.19
C ASP A 32 -48.60 14.50 -6.83
N ALA A 33 -48.48 13.60 -5.85
CA ALA A 33 -47.24 13.01 -5.41
C ALA A 33 -46.50 12.45 -6.63
N VAL A 34 -45.39 13.10 -6.99
CA VAL A 34 -44.29 12.37 -7.62
C VAL A 34 -44.04 11.18 -6.69
N VAL A 35 -44.38 9.98 -7.14
CA VAL A 35 -44.11 8.75 -6.40
C VAL A 35 -42.61 8.74 -6.17
N ASP A 36 -42.19 9.08 -4.96
CA ASP A 36 -40.78 9.14 -4.61
C ASP A 36 -40.27 7.70 -4.55
N GLU A 37 -39.69 7.25 -5.66
CA GLU A 37 -39.21 5.89 -5.87
C GLU A 37 -38.32 5.42 -4.70
N TYR A 38 -37.55 6.34 -4.09
CA TYR A 38 -36.66 6.07 -2.97
C TYR A 38 -37.38 5.86 -1.64
N LEU A 39 -38.60 6.36 -1.50
CA LEU A 39 -39.40 6.23 -0.27
C LEU A 39 -39.87 4.79 -0.07
N SER A 40 -40.04 4.02 -1.16
CA SER A 40 -40.41 2.60 -1.11
C SER A 40 -39.36 1.74 -0.39
N LEU A 41 -38.11 2.21 -0.30
CA LEU A 41 -37.00 1.53 0.40
C LEU A 41 -37.09 1.65 1.93
N PHE A 42 -37.98 2.50 2.45
CA PHE A 42 -38.07 2.84 3.89
C PHE A 42 -39.48 2.59 4.42
N PRO A 43 -39.80 1.37 4.87
CA PRO A 43 -41.17 0.96 5.19
C PRO A 43 -41.79 1.74 6.35
N LEU A 44 -41.00 2.16 7.37
CA LEU A 44 -41.54 2.93 8.50
C LEU A 44 -41.86 4.38 8.12
N LEU A 45 -41.19 4.92 7.09
CA LEU A 45 -41.47 6.25 6.54
C LEU A 45 -42.58 6.23 5.51
N ALA A 46 -42.68 5.18 4.70
CA ALA A 46 -43.67 5.03 3.64
C ALA A 46 -45.10 5.12 4.18
N THR A 47 -45.34 4.58 5.38
CA THR A 47 -46.65 4.59 6.06
C THR A 47 -47.05 5.93 6.70
N LYS A 48 -46.14 6.91 6.77
CA LYS A 48 -46.36 8.20 7.46
C LYS A 48 -46.81 9.30 6.51
N SER A 49 -47.58 10.28 7.01
CA SER A 49 -47.98 11.45 6.24
C SER A 49 -46.82 12.42 5.99
N LEU A 50 -46.94 13.33 5.01
CA LEU A 50 -45.91 14.32 4.70
C LEU A 50 -45.56 15.20 5.92
N GLU A 51 -46.56 15.59 6.71
CA GLU A 51 -46.37 16.40 7.91
C GLU A 51 -45.62 15.65 9.00
N GLU A 52 -45.96 14.38 9.23
CA GLU A 52 -45.26 13.51 10.19
C GLU A 52 -43.78 13.33 9.79
N ARG A 53 -43.50 13.12 8.51
CA ARG A 53 -42.12 13.04 8.00
C ARG A 53 -41.34 14.33 8.27
N GLN A 54 -41.93 15.50 8.02
CA GLN A 54 -41.28 16.78 8.32
C GLN A 54 -41.02 16.98 9.82
N GLN A 55 -41.91 16.49 10.70
CA GLN A 55 -41.71 16.52 12.14
C GLN A 55 -40.56 15.60 12.58
N ILE A 56 -40.48 14.38 12.02
CA ILE A 56 -39.38 13.44 12.27
C ILE A 56 -38.06 14.05 11.81
N GLU A 57 -38.01 14.67 10.63
CA GLU A 57 -36.82 15.35 10.12
C GLU A 57 -36.38 16.50 11.04
N LYS A 58 -37.31 17.34 11.50
CA LYS A 58 -36.98 18.44 12.44
C LYS A 58 -36.45 17.90 13.77
N LYS A 59 -37.03 16.82 14.29
CA LYS A 59 -36.61 16.18 15.54
C LYS A 59 -35.22 15.55 15.39
N LEU A 60 -34.96 14.87 14.28
CA LEU A 60 -33.65 14.33 13.90
C LEU A 60 -32.58 15.43 13.89
N LYS A 61 -32.82 16.51 13.14
CA LYS A 61 -31.86 17.63 13.02
C LYS A 61 -31.58 18.30 14.35
N ARG A 62 -32.61 18.59 15.14
CA ARG A 62 -32.45 19.18 16.48
C ARG A 62 -31.60 18.28 17.37
N LYS A 63 -31.80 16.97 17.34
CA LYS A 63 -31.02 16.04 18.16
C LYS A 63 -29.54 16.03 17.75
N LEU A 64 -29.25 15.98 16.45
CA LEU A 64 -27.88 16.07 15.95
C LEU A 64 -27.24 17.43 16.29
N ASP A 65 -27.95 18.53 16.07
CA ASP A 65 -27.43 19.88 16.28
C ASP A 65 -27.19 20.19 17.78
N TRP A 66 -27.97 19.62 18.71
CA TRP A 66 -27.82 19.86 20.16
C TRP A 66 -26.94 18.85 20.90
N VAL A 67 -26.73 17.64 20.35
CA VAL A 67 -25.97 16.58 21.03
C VAL A 67 -24.64 16.31 20.33
N PHE A 68 -24.67 16.09 19.02
CA PHE A 68 -23.47 15.72 18.26
C PHE A 68 -22.54 16.91 18.02
N LEU A 69 -23.07 18.03 17.50
CA LEU A 69 -22.22 19.19 17.17
C LEU A 69 -21.47 19.76 18.38
N PRO A 70 -22.10 20.04 19.54
CA PRO A 70 -21.39 20.69 20.64
C PRO A 70 -20.25 19.83 21.20
N VAL A 71 -20.44 18.52 21.28
CA VAL A 71 -19.40 17.60 21.78
C VAL A 71 -18.24 17.52 20.80
N VAL A 72 -18.50 17.47 19.50
CA VAL A 72 -17.44 17.51 18.49
C VAL A 72 -16.71 18.85 18.48
N THR A 73 -17.42 19.97 18.62
CA THR A 73 -16.81 21.30 18.78
C THR A 73 -15.89 21.33 19.99
N LEU A 74 -16.32 20.79 21.13
CA LEU A 74 -15.52 20.72 22.36
C LEU A 74 -14.29 19.82 22.18
N MET A 75 -14.41 18.67 21.53
CA MET A 75 -13.27 17.79 21.25
C MET A 75 -12.24 18.48 20.34
N LEU A 76 -12.68 19.18 19.29
CA LEU A 76 -11.79 19.95 18.43
C LEU A 76 -11.17 21.14 19.15
N LEU A 77 -11.94 21.83 19.99
CA LEU A 77 -11.44 22.89 20.85
C LEU A 77 -10.28 22.37 21.72
N MET A 78 -10.45 21.20 22.35
CA MET A 78 -9.39 20.58 23.17
C MET A 78 -8.16 20.20 22.34
N GLY A 79 -8.35 19.62 21.15
CA GLY A 79 -7.22 19.26 20.26
C GLY A 79 -6.42 20.49 19.82
N TYR A 80 -7.09 21.57 19.39
CA TYR A 80 -6.38 22.80 19.01
C TYR A 80 -5.79 23.55 20.21
N LEU A 81 -6.42 23.48 21.40
CA LEU A 81 -5.87 24.04 22.63
C LEU A 81 -4.52 23.40 22.97
N ASP A 82 -4.41 22.06 22.92
CA ASP A 82 -3.15 21.35 23.16
C ASP A 82 -2.02 21.86 22.23
N ARG A 83 -2.31 21.98 20.92
CA ARG A 83 -1.31 22.45 19.94
C ARG A 83 -0.80 23.86 20.23
N ILE A 84 -1.69 24.76 20.64
CA ILE A 84 -1.34 26.16 20.87
C ILE A 84 -0.67 26.33 22.24
N ASN A 85 -1.16 25.63 23.26
CA ASN A 85 -0.71 25.81 24.63
C ASN A 85 0.67 25.25 24.91
N VAL A 86 1.20 24.34 24.10
CA VAL A 86 2.64 23.99 24.13
C VAL A 86 3.51 25.24 23.96
N ALA A 87 3.14 26.20 23.09
CA ALA A 87 3.91 27.44 22.96
C ALA A 87 3.84 28.32 24.22
N ASN A 88 2.70 28.32 24.92
CA ASN A 88 2.55 29.01 26.21
C ASN A 88 3.32 28.30 27.33
N ALA A 89 3.38 26.96 27.32
CA ALA A 89 4.16 26.16 28.26
C ALA A 89 5.67 26.48 28.14
N ARG A 90 6.15 26.80 26.93
CA ARG A 90 7.51 27.32 26.72
C ARG A 90 7.78 28.58 27.54
N LEU A 91 6.83 29.53 27.52
CA LEU A 91 6.92 30.79 28.28
C LEU A 91 6.82 30.55 29.79
N ALA A 92 6.16 29.46 30.19
CA ALA A 92 6.03 29.02 31.58
C ALA A 92 7.27 28.26 32.12
N GLY A 93 8.38 28.22 31.39
CA GLY A 93 9.65 27.62 31.83
C GLY A 93 9.89 26.16 31.39
N MET A 94 8.98 25.55 30.63
CA MET A 94 9.09 24.14 30.22
C MET A 94 10.42 23.82 29.49
N GLN A 95 10.92 24.75 28.68
CA GLN A 95 12.17 24.55 27.93
C GLN A 95 13.40 24.50 28.84
N GLU A 96 13.46 25.38 29.84
CA GLU A 96 14.58 25.48 30.78
C GLU A 96 14.62 24.25 31.69
N ASP A 97 13.45 23.81 32.14
CA ASP A 97 13.26 22.70 33.07
C ASP A 97 13.64 21.34 32.51
N LEU A 98 13.38 21.13 31.23
CA LEU A 98 13.69 19.91 30.50
C LEU A 98 15.08 19.96 29.84
N HIS A 99 15.85 21.03 30.12
CA HIS A 99 17.18 21.30 29.57
C HIS A 99 17.22 21.22 28.04
N MET A 100 16.24 21.83 27.37
CA MET A 100 16.08 21.71 25.92
C MET A 100 16.75 22.84 25.15
N SER A 101 17.54 22.49 24.13
CA SER A 101 18.01 23.44 23.13
C SER A 101 16.84 23.95 22.25
N ASP A 102 17.01 25.12 21.63
CA ASP A 102 16.03 25.65 20.67
C ASP A 102 15.81 24.73 19.47
N THR A 103 16.84 23.97 19.09
CA THR A 103 16.77 22.94 18.05
C THR A 103 15.89 21.77 18.48
N MET A 104 16.02 21.31 19.72
CA MET A 104 15.20 20.22 20.25
C MET A 104 13.74 20.65 20.49
N TRP A 105 13.52 21.90 20.92
CA TRP A 105 12.17 22.48 20.99
C TRP A 105 11.49 22.45 19.62
N SER A 106 12.17 22.99 18.61
CA SER A 106 11.65 23.06 17.24
C SER A 106 11.42 21.67 16.66
N ALA A 107 12.31 20.71 16.94
CA ALA A 107 12.13 19.31 16.56
C ALA A 107 10.86 18.71 17.18
N GLY A 108 10.53 19.01 18.43
CA GLY A 108 9.31 18.49 19.08
C GLY A 108 8.02 19.07 18.50
N ILE A 109 8.02 20.35 18.11
CA ILE A 109 6.90 20.95 17.37
C ILE A 109 6.73 20.28 16.01
N SER A 110 7.82 20.03 15.28
CA SER A 110 7.78 19.37 13.97
C SER A 110 7.37 17.89 14.06
N LEU A 111 7.84 17.17 15.09
CA LEU A 111 7.59 15.74 15.24
C LEU A 111 6.11 15.42 15.53
N PHE A 112 5.38 16.36 16.13
CA PHE A 112 3.91 16.30 16.19
C PHE A 112 3.30 16.22 14.78
N TYR A 113 3.71 17.09 13.86
CA TYR A 113 3.19 17.07 12.48
C TYR A 113 3.62 15.82 11.71
N VAL A 114 4.80 15.26 12.01
CA VAL A 114 5.22 13.97 11.45
C VAL A 114 4.28 12.84 11.89
N GLY A 115 4.03 12.71 13.20
CA GLY A 115 3.07 11.72 13.72
C GLY A 115 1.65 11.92 13.17
N TYR A 116 1.24 13.18 13.06
CA TYR A 116 -0.03 13.59 12.50
C TYR A 116 -0.20 13.13 11.05
N ILE A 117 0.76 13.40 10.16
CA ILE A 117 0.71 13.03 8.74
C ILE A 117 0.74 11.52 8.54
N VAL A 118 1.62 10.80 9.26
CA VAL A 118 1.80 9.35 9.12
C VAL A 118 0.50 8.60 9.41
N THR A 119 -0.24 9.05 10.42
CA THR A 119 -1.41 8.32 10.94
C THR A 119 -2.71 8.78 10.30
N GLN A 120 -2.79 10.02 9.84
CA GLN A 120 -4.00 10.65 9.31
C GLN A 120 -4.62 9.86 8.14
N LEU A 121 -3.86 9.54 7.09
CA LEU A 121 -4.39 8.78 5.94
C LEU A 121 -4.82 7.34 6.29
N PRO A 122 -3.96 6.48 6.88
CA PRO A 122 -4.35 5.10 7.17
C PRO A 122 -5.49 5.04 8.20
N ALA A 123 -5.41 5.81 9.29
CA ALA A 123 -6.43 5.74 10.33
C ALA A 123 -7.79 6.24 9.82
N THR A 124 -7.86 7.36 9.08
CA THR A 124 -9.15 7.84 8.53
C THR A 124 -9.82 6.80 7.62
N VAL A 125 -9.05 6.06 6.84
CA VAL A 125 -9.56 5.03 5.91
C VAL A 125 -10.07 3.79 6.63
N TYR A 126 -9.39 3.33 7.68
CA TYR A 126 -9.88 2.26 8.54
C TYR A 126 -11.11 2.71 9.37
N LEU A 127 -11.11 3.97 9.82
CA LEU A 127 -12.20 4.58 10.59
C LEU A 127 -13.47 4.75 9.78
N ALA A 128 -13.36 5.02 8.47
CA ALA A 128 -14.50 5.11 7.58
C ALA A 128 -15.31 3.81 7.50
N LYS A 129 -14.72 2.67 7.89
CA LYS A 129 -15.37 1.36 7.97
C LYS A 129 -15.72 0.92 9.40
N GLY A 130 -15.27 1.66 10.41
CA GLY A 130 -15.46 1.31 11.82
C GLY A 130 -16.71 1.93 12.46
N LEU A 131 -16.74 1.92 13.79
CA LEU A 131 -17.79 2.51 14.63
C LEU A 131 -17.31 3.84 15.22
N PRO A 132 -17.76 5.00 14.68
CA PRO A 132 -17.31 6.31 15.14
C PRO A 132 -17.50 6.55 16.64
N ARG A 133 -18.56 5.98 17.23
CA ARG A 133 -18.89 6.10 18.66
C ARG A 133 -17.75 5.64 19.57
N TRP A 134 -17.06 4.56 19.22
CA TRP A 134 -15.96 4.02 20.02
C TRP A 134 -14.65 4.68 19.63
N GLN A 135 -14.46 4.87 18.33
CA GLN A 135 -13.17 5.28 17.80
C GLN A 135 -12.86 6.75 18.07
N MET A 136 -13.78 7.68 17.82
CA MET A 136 -13.52 9.11 18.05
C MET A 136 -13.16 9.42 19.51
N PRO A 137 -13.94 9.00 20.52
CA PRO A 137 -13.56 9.18 21.92
C PRO A 137 -12.26 8.49 22.31
N ALA A 138 -11.97 7.30 21.75
CA ALA A 138 -10.73 6.60 22.05
C ALA A 138 -9.48 7.39 21.61
N TYR A 139 -9.52 8.07 20.45
CA TYR A 139 -8.43 8.97 20.05
C TYR A 139 -8.31 10.16 20.99
N VAL A 140 -9.45 10.75 21.39
CA VAL A 140 -9.45 11.88 22.33
C VAL A 140 -8.81 11.46 23.66
N ILE A 141 -9.16 10.28 24.18
CA ILE A 141 -8.53 9.71 25.37
C ILE A 141 -7.03 9.51 25.12
N ALA A 142 -6.64 8.91 23.99
CA ALA A 142 -5.25 8.62 23.71
C ALA A 142 -4.37 9.88 23.70
N TRP A 143 -4.79 10.95 23.03
CA TRP A 143 -4.00 12.19 23.06
C TRP A 143 -4.08 12.89 24.42
N SER A 144 -5.25 12.92 25.08
CA SER A 144 -5.40 13.58 26.38
C SER A 144 -4.61 12.90 27.50
N VAL A 145 -4.49 11.56 27.48
CA VAL A 145 -3.62 10.82 28.40
C VAL A 145 -2.16 11.21 28.17
N VAL A 146 -1.70 11.20 26.91
CA VAL A 146 -0.31 11.55 26.60
C VAL A 146 0.00 13.00 26.98
N THR A 147 -0.92 13.94 26.72
CA THR A 147 -0.80 15.33 27.16
C THR A 147 -0.70 15.43 28.69
N ALA A 148 -1.57 14.76 29.46
CA ALA A 148 -1.48 14.76 30.91
C ALA A 148 -0.14 14.17 31.42
N CYS A 149 0.35 13.12 30.76
CA CYS A 149 1.65 12.52 31.06
C CYS A 149 2.83 13.47 30.79
N MET A 150 2.68 14.51 29.96
CA MET A 150 3.75 15.47 29.71
C MET A 150 4.20 16.22 30.98
N ALA A 151 3.33 16.36 31.98
CA ALA A 151 3.71 16.96 33.26
C ALA A 151 4.80 16.18 34.01
N ALA A 152 4.92 14.88 33.76
CA ALA A 152 5.91 14.00 34.40
C ALA A 152 7.23 13.92 33.61
N MET A 153 7.37 14.67 32.53
CA MET A 153 8.58 14.67 31.71
C MET A 153 9.76 15.30 32.47
N SER A 154 10.94 14.69 32.33
CA SER A 154 12.19 15.14 32.94
C SER A 154 13.33 15.38 31.94
N SER A 155 13.11 15.09 30.65
CA SER A 155 14.13 15.21 29.61
C SER A 155 13.54 15.70 28.29
N GLY A 156 14.31 16.46 27.50
CA GLY A 156 13.88 16.88 26.17
C GLY A 156 13.57 15.76 25.18
N TRP A 157 14.18 14.57 25.32
CA TRP A 157 13.80 13.42 24.48
C TRP A 157 12.38 12.94 24.76
N SER A 158 11.94 13.00 26.02
CA SER A 158 10.57 12.64 26.39
C SER A 158 9.54 13.62 25.80
N PHE A 159 9.91 14.89 25.63
CA PHE A 159 9.09 15.87 24.90
C PHE A 159 8.88 15.47 23.44
N LEU A 160 9.95 15.09 22.74
CA LEU A 160 9.86 14.65 21.35
C LEU A 160 8.91 13.45 21.21
N VAL A 161 9.10 12.42 22.03
CA VAL A 161 8.28 11.20 22.00
C VAL A 161 6.81 11.51 22.30
N CYS A 162 6.53 12.30 23.36
CA CYS A 162 5.15 12.66 23.70
C CYS A 162 4.49 13.47 22.58
N ARG A 163 5.21 14.43 21.97
CA ARG A 163 4.68 15.22 20.84
C ARG A 163 4.39 14.36 19.61
N PHE A 164 5.26 13.39 19.30
CA PHE A 164 5.00 12.42 18.23
C PHE A 164 3.75 11.60 18.52
N MET A 165 3.61 11.05 19.74
CA MET A 165 2.45 10.23 20.12
C MET A 165 1.14 11.03 20.12
N VAL A 166 1.15 12.28 20.58
CA VAL A 166 -0.02 13.17 20.46
C VAL A 166 -0.37 13.41 18.99
N GLY A 167 0.63 13.64 18.14
CA GLY A 167 0.43 13.75 16.68
C GLY A 167 -0.21 12.50 16.08
N VAL A 168 0.28 11.31 16.45
CA VAL A 168 -0.27 10.01 16.00
C VAL A 168 -1.74 9.86 16.41
N ALA A 169 -2.08 10.22 17.65
CA ALA A 169 -3.43 10.10 18.17
C ALA A 169 -4.40 11.13 17.57
N GLU A 170 -3.96 12.37 17.33
CA GLU A 170 -4.81 13.46 16.85
C GLU A 170 -5.03 13.45 15.31
N GLY A 171 -4.10 12.85 14.57
CA GLY A 171 -4.10 12.73 13.09
C GLY A 171 -5.46 12.47 12.43
N PRO A 172 -6.17 11.39 12.79
CA PRO A 172 -7.41 11.00 12.11
C PRO A 172 -8.63 11.87 12.44
N PHE A 173 -8.57 12.73 13.46
CA PHE A 173 -9.77 13.30 14.06
C PHE A 173 -10.50 14.27 13.11
N LEU A 174 -9.79 15.22 12.51
CA LEU A 174 -10.38 16.23 11.62
C LEU A 174 -11.05 15.59 10.37
N PRO A 175 -10.37 14.72 9.58
CA PRO A 175 -11.03 14.06 8.46
C PRO A 175 -12.23 13.21 8.86
N MET A 176 -12.19 12.60 10.04
CA MET A 176 -13.27 11.75 10.55
C MET A 176 -14.52 12.57 10.91
N VAL A 177 -14.33 13.73 11.54
CA VAL A 177 -15.43 14.68 11.81
C VAL A 177 -16.05 15.22 10.53
N SER A 178 -15.22 15.56 9.54
CA SER A 178 -15.68 16.00 8.22
C SER A 178 -16.50 14.90 7.52
N LEU A 179 -16.03 13.66 7.54
CA LEU A 179 -16.74 12.51 6.99
C LEU A 179 -18.08 12.27 7.69
N MET A 180 -18.10 12.29 9.03
CA MET A 180 -19.34 12.14 9.81
C MET A 180 -20.35 13.23 9.48
N THR A 181 -19.90 14.49 9.43
CA THR A 181 -20.79 15.61 9.09
C THR A 181 -21.38 15.43 7.68
N SER A 182 -20.56 14.99 6.71
CA SER A 182 -21.02 14.70 5.34
C SER A 182 -21.96 13.49 5.21
N SER A 183 -22.02 12.64 6.24
CA SER A 183 -22.88 11.45 6.29
C SER A 183 -24.22 11.71 6.99
N TRP A 184 -24.32 12.80 7.76
CA TRP A 184 -25.52 13.15 8.53
C TRP A 184 -26.26 14.38 8.00
N TYR A 185 -25.54 15.30 7.37
CA TYR A 185 -26.08 16.57 6.89
C TYR A 185 -26.09 16.66 5.37
N THR A 186 -27.14 17.26 4.82
CA THR A 186 -27.28 17.46 3.36
C THR A 186 -26.31 18.55 2.87
N LYS A 187 -26.13 18.65 1.55
CA LYS A 187 -25.21 19.64 0.94
C LYS A 187 -25.50 21.10 1.33
N GLU A 188 -26.77 21.44 1.55
CA GLU A 188 -27.19 22.80 1.97
C GLU A 188 -26.94 23.04 3.47
N GLU A 189 -26.99 21.97 4.26
CA GLU A 189 -26.88 22.03 5.72
C GLU A 189 -25.42 21.96 6.19
N ALA A 190 -24.57 21.20 5.49
CA ALA A 190 -23.20 20.90 5.88
C ALA A 190 -22.31 22.15 6.11
N PRO A 191 -22.33 23.21 5.29
CA PRO A 191 -21.44 24.36 5.47
C PRO A 191 -21.57 25.05 6.82
N LEU A 192 -22.80 25.28 7.28
CA LEU A 192 -23.02 25.90 8.59
C LEU A 192 -22.59 24.98 9.74
N ARG A 193 -22.89 23.67 9.66
CA ARG A 193 -22.53 22.73 10.73
C ARG A 193 -21.01 22.55 10.83
N MET A 194 -20.33 22.50 9.69
CA MET A 194 -18.87 22.46 9.67
C MET A 194 -18.25 23.72 10.25
N ALA A 195 -18.81 24.90 9.95
CA ALA A 195 -18.40 26.15 10.59
C ALA A 195 -18.60 26.12 12.12
N ILE A 196 -19.70 25.53 12.62
CA ILE A 196 -20.00 25.45 14.07
C ILE A 196 -19.01 24.54 14.80
N TRP A 197 -18.63 23.39 14.23
CA TRP A 197 -17.65 22.52 14.89
C TRP A 197 -16.22 23.00 14.71
N HIS A 198 -15.89 23.53 13.53
CA HIS A 198 -14.55 24.03 13.25
C HIS A 198 -14.31 25.39 13.96
N ALA A 199 -15.36 26.00 14.49
CA ALA A 199 -15.29 27.04 15.51
C ALA A 199 -14.37 26.71 16.67
N GLY A 200 -14.23 25.42 17.04
CA GLY A 200 -13.30 24.99 18.07
C GLY A 200 -11.86 25.47 17.81
N ASN A 201 -11.43 25.50 16.55
CA ASN A 201 -10.14 26.05 16.15
C ASN A 201 -10.05 27.55 16.47
N ILE A 202 -11.02 28.35 16.03
CA ILE A 202 -11.03 29.80 16.26
C ILE A 202 -11.14 30.12 17.75
N ALA A 203 -12.03 29.42 18.47
CA ALA A 203 -12.25 29.56 19.88
C ALA A 203 -11.00 29.19 20.71
N SER A 204 -10.25 28.16 20.30
CA SER A 204 -9.01 27.77 21.00
C SER A 204 -8.00 28.93 21.10
N ASN A 205 -7.90 29.78 20.07
CA ASN A 205 -7.00 30.93 20.06
C ASN A 205 -7.42 32.02 21.06
N ILE A 206 -8.72 32.12 21.35
CA ILE A 206 -9.28 33.03 22.35
C ILE A 206 -9.02 32.47 23.76
N PHE A 207 -9.40 31.21 24.00
CA PHE A 207 -9.28 30.57 25.31
C PHE A 207 -7.84 30.30 25.72
N SER A 208 -6.96 29.98 24.75
CA SER A 208 -5.53 29.75 24.99
C SER A 208 -4.85 30.95 25.66
N GLY A 209 -5.05 32.17 25.17
CA GLY A 209 -4.47 33.38 25.76
C GLY A 209 -5.01 33.72 27.15
N LEU A 210 -6.31 33.46 27.38
CA LEU A 210 -6.94 33.68 28.70
C LEU A 210 -6.47 32.66 29.73
N LEU A 211 -6.40 31.38 29.34
CA LEU A 211 -5.89 30.30 30.17
C LEU A 211 -4.40 30.52 30.46
N ALA A 212 -3.65 31.02 29.48
CA ALA A 212 -2.26 31.42 29.63
C ALA A 212 -2.07 32.44 30.74
N ALA A 213 -2.81 33.55 30.69
CA ALA A 213 -2.75 34.60 31.71
C ALA A 213 -3.10 34.07 33.11
N GLY A 214 -4.20 33.31 33.23
CA GLY A 214 -4.67 32.81 34.52
C GLY A 214 -3.71 31.84 35.22
N ILE A 215 -3.14 30.88 34.48
CA ILE A 215 -2.27 29.84 35.05
C ILE A 215 -0.85 30.38 35.30
N LEU A 216 -0.30 31.18 34.38
CA LEU A 216 1.03 31.78 34.53
C LEU A 216 1.12 32.70 35.76
N GLU A 217 0.06 33.47 36.02
CA GLU A 217 0.06 34.44 37.12
C GLU A 217 -0.22 33.81 38.49
N ASN A 218 -1.07 32.77 38.56
CA ASN A 218 -1.61 32.30 39.84
C ASN A 218 -1.20 30.88 40.27
N MET A 219 -0.67 30.05 39.37
CA MET A 219 -0.47 28.61 39.64
C MET A 219 1.00 28.16 39.73
N ASN A 220 1.95 29.10 39.68
CA ASN A 220 3.36 28.75 39.85
C ASN A 220 3.69 28.42 41.31
N GLY A 221 4.20 27.21 41.58
CA GLY A 221 4.55 26.74 42.93
C GLY A 221 3.39 26.10 43.71
N VAL A 222 2.17 26.08 43.15
CA VAL A 222 1.02 25.38 43.75
C VAL A 222 1.24 23.88 43.68
N ALA A 223 1.10 23.19 44.82
CA ALA A 223 1.41 21.77 45.00
C ALA A 223 2.86 21.38 44.62
N GLY A 224 3.81 22.31 44.68
CA GLY A 224 5.22 22.06 44.33
C GLY A 224 5.46 21.88 42.82
N MET A 225 4.45 22.14 41.99
CA MET A 225 4.53 22.03 40.52
C MET A 225 4.71 23.40 39.88
N ARG A 226 5.39 23.42 38.74
CA ARG A 226 5.57 24.64 37.94
C ARG A 226 4.32 24.92 37.10
N ALA A 227 4.12 26.19 36.73
CA ALA A 227 2.94 26.62 35.99
C ALA A 227 2.69 25.79 34.71
N TRP A 228 3.75 25.43 33.95
CA TRP A 228 3.63 24.63 32.72
C TRP A 228 3.07 23.21 32.95
N GLN A 229 3.34 22.60 34.10
CA GLN A 229 2.82 21.27 34.44
C GLN A 229 1.30 21.32 34.67
N TRP A 230 0.81 22.42 35.28
CA TRP A 230 -0.62 22.65 35.45
C TRP A 230 -1.35 22.88 34.12
N PHE A 231 -0.73 23.53 33.14
CA PHE A 231 -1.30 23.67 31.80
C PHE A 231 -1.67 22.32 31.20
N VAL A 232 -0.68 21.43 31.08
CA VAL A 232 -0.87 20.14 30.40
C VAL A 232 -1.75 19.17 31.20
N ILE A 233 -1.73 19.24 32.54
CA ILE A 233 -2.63 18.44 33.40
C ILE A 233 -4.09 18.88 33.22
N LEU A 234 -4.38 20.17 33.33
CA LEU A 234 -5.75 20.68 33.22
C LEU A 234 -6.34 20.41 31.84
N GLU A 235 -5.55 20.59 30.78
CA GLU A 235 -5.94 20.29 29.41
C GLU A 235 -6.23 18.80 29.21
N GLY A 236 -5.34 17.93 29.71
CA GLY A 236 -5.54 16.48 29.66
C GLY A 236 -6.80 16.03 30.40
N ILE A 237 -7.05 16.53 31.60
CA ILE A 237 -8.23 16.16 32.41
C ILE A 237 -9.54 16.61 31.74
N VAL A 238 -9.59 17.86 31.27
CA VAL A 238 -10.79 18.37 30.58
C VAL A 238 -11.00 17.59 29.27
N GLY A 239 -9.93 17.28 28.54
CA GLY A 239 -9.96 16.43 27.36
C GLY A 239 -10.54 15.04 27.64
N LEU A 240 -10.11 14.37 28.71
CA LEU A 240 -10.64 13.07 29.15
C LEU A 240 -12.13 13.13 29.50
N PHE A 241 -12.57 14.19 30.19
CA PHE A 241 -13.98 14.38 30.52
C PHE A 241 -14.85 14.55 29.26
N VAL A 242 -14.40 15.40 28.32
CA VAL A 242 -15.08 15.59 27.02
C VAL A 242 -15.09 14.29 26.22
N ALA A 243 -14.01 13.51 26.26
CA ALA A 243 -13.93 12.21 25.62
C ALA A 243 -14.95 11.23 26.20
N ALA A 244 -15.06 11.15 27.53
CA ALA A 244 -16.04 10.32 28.20
C ALA A 244 -17.46 10.65 27.74
N MET A 245 -17.84 11.93 27.70
CA MET A 245 -19.13 12.37 27.15
C MET A 245 -19.34 11.92 25.70
N GLY A 246 -18.26 11.85 24.91
CA GLY A 246 -18.23 11.37 23.53
C GLY A 246 -18.85 10.00 23.32
N PHE A 247 -18.67 9.04 24.25
CA PHE A 247 -19.19 7.68 24.09
C PHE A 247 -20.72 7.60 24.06
N TRP A 248 -21.42 8.58 24.63
CA TRP A 248 -22.89 8.66 24.61
C TRP A 248 -23.42 9.66 23.59
N CYS A 249 -22.66 10.72 23.29
CA CYS A 249 -23.11 11.82 22.44
C CYS A 249 -22.75 11.67 20.96
N ILE A 250 -21.79 10.80 20.59
CA ILE A 250 -21.40 10.57 19.19
C ILE A 250 -22.24 9.45 18.58
N PRO A 251 -22.96 9.70 17.46
CA PRO A 251 -23.65 8.66 16.72
C PRO A 251 -22.67 7.83 15.86
N ASN A 252 -23.07 6.64 15.44
CA ASN A 252 -22.36 5.92 14.38
C ASN A 252 -22.76 6.50 13.00
N PHE A 253 -22.56 5.74 11.92
CA PHE A 253 -23.11 6.10 10.61
C PHE A 253 -24.64 5.83 10.56
N PRO A 254 -25.40 6.49 9.66
CA PRO A 254 -26.87 6.42 9.64
C PRO A 254 -27.46 5.00 9.63
N HIS A 255 -26.79 4.03 8.99
CA HIS A 255 -27.20 2.63 8.89
C HIS A 255 -26.94 1.79 10.16
N ASN A 256 -26.02 2.22 11.03
CA ASN A 256 -25.56 1.44 12.19
C ASN A 256 -25.59 2.25 13.51
N THR A 257 -26.39 3.31 13.53
CA THR A 257 -26.63 4.12 14.73
C THR A 257 -27.74 3.45 15.51
N GLY A 258 -27.37 2.52 16.38
CA GLY A 258 -28.31 1.74 17.19
C GLY A 258 -29.29 2.59 18.01
N THR A 259 -30.25 1.93 18.64
CA THR A 259 -31.41 2.55 19.31
C THR A 259 -31.08 3.45 20.50
N TYR A 260 -29.84 3.43 21.01
CA TYR A 260 -29.39 4.29 22.10
C TYR A 260 -29.38 5.79 21.74
N PHE A 261 -29.16 6.12 20.46
CA PHE A 261 -29.06 7.52 20.00
C PHE A 261 -30.27 7.98 19.20
N MET A 262 -30.97 7.10 18.48
CA MET A 262 -32.11 7.46 17.64
C MET A 262 -33.20 6.39 17.65
N THR A 263 -34.44 6.80 17.35
CA THR A 263 -35.52 5.84 17.08
C THR A 263 -35.38 5.26 15.66
N PRO A 264 -35.93 4.06 15.37
CA PRO A 264 -35.88 3.47 14.04
C PRO A 264 -36.37 4.41 12.94
N GLU A 265 -37.47 5.13 13.18
CA GLU A 265 -38.03 6.14 12.25
C GLU A 265 -37.03 7.28 11.93
N MET A 266 -36.22 7.71 12.91
CA MET A 266 -35.20 8.74 12.69
C MET A 266 -34.01 8.22 11.88
N SER A 267 -33.63 6.95 12.06
CA SER A 267 -32.54 6.32 11.30
C SER A 267 -32.94 6.16 9.83
N GLU A 268 -34.16 5.68 9.54
CA GLU A 268 -34.67 5.63 8.17
C GLU A 268 -34.73 7.04 7.55
N MET A 269 -35.18 8.04 8.32
CA MET A 269 -35.23 9.43 7.84
C MET A 269 -33.83 9.96 7.49
N ALA A 270 -32.82 9.62 8.27
CA ALA A 270 -31.44 10.00 7.98
C ALA A 270 -30.94 9.35 6.68
N GLN A 271 -31.17 8.06 6.50
CA GLN A 271 -30.76 7.32 5.30
C GLN A 271 -31.48 7.83 4.04
N TYR A 272 -32.80 8.01 4.11
CA TYR A 272 -33.62 8.58 3.05
C TYR A 272 -33.10 9.94 2.59
N ARG A 273 -32.88 10.88 3.53
CA ARG A 273 -32.35 12.23 3.20
C ARG A 273 -30.99 12.18 2.51
N MET A 274 -30.12 11.27 2.93
CA MET A 274 -28.79 11.14 2.34
C MET A 274 -28.84 10.51 0.95
N ILE A 275 -29.69 9.52 0.70
CA ILE A 275 -29.88 8.91 -0.63
C ILE A 275 -30.50 9.91 -1.60
N VAL A 276 -31.51 10.68 -1.18
CA VAL A 276 -32.12 11.74 -1.99
C VAL A 276 -31.09 12.83 -2.31
N SER A 277 -30.29 13.26 -1.33
CA SER A 277 -29.22 14.26 -1.54
C SER A 277 -28.09 13.75 -2.45
N ALA A 278 -27.87 12.44 -2.50
CA ALA A 278 -26.93 11.76 -3.38
C ALA A 278 -27.53 11.37 -4.76
N GLY A 279 -28.82 11.63 -4.98
CA GLY A 279 -29.56 11.27 -6.19
C GLY A 279 -29.56 9.77 -6.48
N GLY A 280 -29.82 8.96 -5.46
CA GLY A 280 -30.13 7.53 -5.61
C GLY A 280 -28.94 6.57 -5.55
N ARG A 281 -27.70 7.06 -5.41
CA ARG A 281 -26.52 6.19 -5.21
C ARG A 281 -26.41 5.78 -3.75
N SER A 282 -26.32 4.49 -3.42
CA SER A 282 -26.10 3.99 -2.05
C SER A 282 -24.68 4.30 -1.53
N GLU A 283 -24.44 4.22 -0.21
CA GLU A 283 -23.12 4.47 0.38
C GLU A 283 -22.16 3.27 0.32
N ASP A 284 -22.68 2.09 -0.01
CA ASP A 284 -22.04 0.78 0.17
C ASP A 284 -21.59 0.18 -1.17
N ASP A 285 -20.82 0.93 -1.96
CA ASP A 285 -20.05 0.35 -3.07
C ASP A 285 -18.89 -0.48 -2.46
N GLU A 286 -19.03 -1.80 -2.45
CA GLU A 286 -18.10 -2.77 -1.86
C GLU A 286 -16.69 -2.66 -2.48
N GLY A 287 -15.76 -2.07 -1.73
CA GLY A 287 -14.35 -1.98 -2.11
C GLY A 287 -13.42 -1.98 -0.90
N GLY A 288 -12.14 -2.30 -1.11
CA GLY A 288 -11.11 -2.30 -0.07
C GLY A 288 -10.91 -0.91 0.57
N ALA A 289 -10.41 -0.85 1.81
CA ALA A 289 -10.13 0.45 2.45
C ALA A 289 -9.12 1.26 1.63
N TRP A 290 -8.05 0.61 1.18
CA TRP A 290 -7.04 1.15 0.26
C TRP A 290 -7.53 1.40 -1.16
N GLU A 291 -8.61 0.74 -1.59
CA GLU A 291 -9.23 1.02 -2.88
C GLU A 291 -9.87 2.41 -2.90
N GLY A 292 -10.48 2.82 -1.80
CA GLY A 292 -10.95 4.20 -1.61
C GLY A 292 -9.83 5.22 -1.75
N VAL A 293 -8.62 4.91 -1.25
CA VAL A 293 -7.43 5.76 -1.42
C VAL A 293 -7.02 5.83 -2.88
N LYS A 294 -6.96 4.69 -3.59
CA LYS A 294 -6.64 4.65 -5.01
C LYS A 294 -7.64 5.47 -5.83
N LEU A 295 -8.94 5.32 -5.55
CA LEU A 295 -10.01 6.09 -6.20
C LEU A 295 -9.90 7.59 -5.90
N ALA A 296 -9.47 7.98 -4.70
CA ALA A 296 -9.23 9.38 -4.35
C ALA A 296 -8.02 9.94 -5.11
N CYS A 297 -6.89 9.22 -5.16
CA CYS A 297 -5.70 9.65 -5.90
C CYS A 297 -5.92 9.79 -7.41
N GLN A 298 -6.82 8.96 -7.97
CA GLN A 298 -7.20 9.02 -9.39
C GLN A 298 -8.21 10.13 -9.71
N ASP A 299 -8.90 10.68 -8.69
CA ASP A 299 -9.90 11.73 -8.88
C ASP A 299 -9.22 13.11 -9.00
N PRO A 300 -9.38 13.83 -10.12
CA PRO A 300 -8.85 15.18 -10.28
C PRO A 300 -9.33 16.16 -9.19
N PHE A 301 -10.50 15.94 -8.60
CA PHE A 301 -10.99 16.78 -7.50
C PHE A 301 -10.03 16.79 -6.31
N THR A 302 -9.40 15.66 -5.97
CA THR A 302 -8.48 15.55 -4.83
C THR A 302 -7.34 16.55 -4.96
N TRP A 303 -6.72 16.64 -6.13
CA TRP A 303 -5.57 17.52 -6.37
C TRP A 303 -5.98 19.00 -6.47
N ILE A 304 -7.14 19.29 -7.05
CA ILE A 304 -7.68 20.66 -7.09
C ILE A 304 -7.98 21.16 -5.67
N TYR A 305 -8.62 20.33 -4.86
CA TYR A 305 -8.91 20.65 -3.46
C TYR A 305 -7.64 20.71 -2.60
N THR A 306 -6.63 19.87 -2.89
CA THR A 306 -5.30 19.94 -2.25
C THR A 306 -4.64 21.30 -2.45
N VAL A 307 -4.58 21.80 -3.69
CA VAL A 307 -3.97 23.12 -3.98
C VAL A 307 -4.76 24.25 -3.32
N LEU A 308 -6.10 24.17 -3.35
CA LEU A 308 -6.97 25.14 -2.68
C LEU A 308 -6.73 25.16 -1.16
N HIS A 309 -6.70 23.98 -0.52
CA HIS A 309 -6.49 23.86 0.93
C HIS A 309 -5.08 24.30 1.34
N PHE A 310 -4.06 23.89 0.59
CA PHE A 310 -2.68 24.32 0.82
C PHE A 310 -2.55 25.84 0.78
N GLY A 311 -3.14 26.50 -0.24
CA GLY A 311 -3.17 27.96 -0.31
C GLY A 311 -3.86 28.62 0.88
N LEU A 312 -4.99 28.06 1.34
CA LEU A 312 -5.73 28.55 2.49
C LEU A 312 -4.98 28.37 3.82
N ILE A 313 -4.28 27.24 4.03
CA ILE A 313 -3.45 27.04 5.24
C ILE A 313 -2.22 27.93 5.22
N VAL A 314 -1.57 28.13 4.06
CA VAL A 314 -0.49 29.11 3.92
C VAL A 314 -0.99 30.52 4.24
N ALA A 315 -2.19 30.90 3.78
CA ALA A 315 -2.81 32.17 4.14
C ALA A 315 -3.13 32.28 5.64
N LEU A 316 -3.38 31.16 6.32
CA LEU A 316 -3.64 31.09 7.77
C LEU A 316 -2.36 31.06 8.63
N SER A 317 -1.17 31.02 8.02
CA SER A 317 0.11 30.91 8.72
C SER A 317 0.39 32.00 9.76
N PHE A 318 -0.26 33.16 9.64
CA PHE A 318 -0.14 34.24 10.62
C PHE A 318 -0.61 33.84 12.03
N LYS A 319 -1.48 32.83 12.16
CA LYS A 319 -2.13 32.48 13.44
C LYS A 319 -1.12 32.18 14.54
N ASP A 320 -0.03 31.50 14.19
CA ASP A 320 1.00 31.07 15.15
C ASP A 320 1.84 32.26 15.66
N PHE A 321 1.82 33.37 14.91
CA PHE A 321 2.58 34.59 15.18
C PHE A 321 1.67 35.78 15.53
N PHE A 322 0.36 35.54 15.65
CA PHE A 322 -0.62 36.61 15.85
C PHE A 322 -0.37 37.43 17.11
N PRO A 323 -0.02 36.84 18.28
CA PRO A 323 0.35 37.63 19.46
C PRO A 323 1.53 38.57 19.20
N SER A 324 2.55 38.10 18.47
CA SER A 324 3.71 38.92 18.08
C SER A 324 3.34 40.06 17.13
N ILE A 325 2.41 39.80 16.20
CA ILE A 325 1.88 40.83 15.28
C ILE A 325 1.11 41.90 16.06
N VAL A 326 0.23 41.50 16.99
CA VAL A 326 -0.55 42.43 17.84
C VAL A 326 0.37 43.21 18.79
N LYS A 327 1.45 42.59 19.29
CA LYS A 327 2.44 43.25 20.16
C LYS A 327 3.09 44.47 19.49
N THR A 328 3.23 44.46 18.16
CA THR A 328 3.77 45.62 17.42
C THR A 328 2.89 46.88 17.47
N LEU A 329 1.67 46.78 18.03
CA LEU A 329 0.81 47.94 18.32
C LEU A 329 1.25 48.72 19.58
N GLY A 330 2.17 48.17 20.38
CA GLY A 330 2.76 48.86 21.54
C GLY A 330 2.00 48.72 22.86
N TYR A 331 1.11 47.74 22.98
CA TYR A 331 0.39 47.45 24.23
C TYR A 331 1.22 46.60 25.21
N SER A 332 0.84 46.57 26.49
CA SER A 332 1.45 45.69 27.50
C SER A 332 1.15 44.21 27.21
N ASN A 333 1.98 43.28 27.69
CA ASN A 333 1.84 41.83 27.37
C ASN A 333 0.43 41.30 27.69
N LEU A 334 -0.14 41.63 28.85
CA LEU A 334 -1.50 41.23 29.24
C LEU A 334 -2.56 41.85 28.30
N MET A 335 -2.41 43.15 28.00
CA MET A 335 -3.33 43.86 27.11
C MET A 335 -3.24 43.32 25.67
N THR A 336 -2.05 42.91 25.20
CA THR A 336 -1.86 42.26 23.89
C THR A 336 -2.67 40.98 23.79
N TYR A 337 -2.64 40.11 24.80
CA TYR A 337 -3.45 38.87 24.80
C TYR A 337 -4.96 39.14 24.85
N LEU A 338 -5.39 40.20 25.56
CA LEU A 338 -6.81 40.58 25.58
C LEU A 338 -7.27 41.18 24.25
N ILE A 339 -6.47 42.05 23.64
CA ILE A 339 -6.75 42.72 22.36
C ILE A 339 -6.68 41.74 21.18
N GLN A 340 -6.03 40.58 21.32
CA GLN A 340 -6.02 39.57 20.26
C GLN A 340 -7.38 38.84 20.11
N ALA A 341 -8.20 38.77 21.16
CA ALA A 341 -9.44 37.99 21.15
C ALA A 341 -10.54 38.55 20.22
N PRO A 342 -10.83 39.88 20.18
CA PRO A 342 -11.89 40.42 19.34
C PRO A 342 -11.78 40.12 17.83
N PRO A 343 -10.61 40.18 17.17
CA PRO A 343 -10.46 39.74 15.79
C PRO A 343 -10.89 38.27 15.55
N TYR A 344 -10.59 37.35 16.47
CA TYR A 344 -11.01 35.96 16.37
C TYR A 344 -12.53 35.79 16.62
N ILE A 345 -13.11 36.54 17.57
CA ILE A 345 -14.57 36.54 17.80
C ILE A 345 -15.31 37.01 16.54
N PHE A 346 -14.82 38.09 15.92
CA PHE A 346 -15.36 38.57 14.65
C PHE A 346 -15.20 37.53 13.54
N ALA A 347 -14.03 36.91 13.41
CA ALA A 347 -13.79 35.86 12.43
C ALA A 347 -14.75 34.67 12.62
N TYR A 348 -15.08 34.31 13.87
CA TYR A 348 -16.06 33.28 14.17
C TYR A 348 -17.47 33.67 13.70
N ILE A 349 -17.95 34.86 14.06
CA ILE A 349 -19.28 35.36 13.65
C ILE A 349 -19.36 35.44 12.12
N ALA A 350 -18.32 35.98 11.47
CA ALA A 350 -18.22 36.06 10.02
C ALA A 350 -18.24 34.67 9.36
N THR A 351 -17.50 33.72 9.92
CA THR A 351 -17.48 32.32 9.45
C THR A 351 -18.88 31.71 9.48
N CYS A 352 -19.61 31.81 10.59
CA CYS A 352 -20.96 31.26 10.70
C CYS A 352 -21.95 31.94 9.75
N ALA A 353 -21.93 33.28 9.66
CA ALA A 353 -22.83 34.05 8.80
C ALA A 353 -22.59 33.77 7.30
N ILE A 354 -21.33 33.78 6.87
CA ILE A 354 -20.96 33.54 5.47
C ILE A 354 -21.17 32.06 5.11
N SER A 355 -20.91 31.12 6.02
CA SER A 355 -21.16 29.69 5.78
C SER A 355 -22.66 29.37 5.69
N TRP A 356 -23.51 30.02 6.49
CA TRP A 356 -24.97 29.94 6.34
C TRP A 356 -25.43 30.45 4.97
N SER A 357 -24.92 31.62 4.55
CA SER A 357 -25.20 32.18 3.22
C SER A 357 -24.73 31.22 2.11
N SER A 358 -23.52 30.68 2.26
CA SER A 358 -22.90 29.76 1.30
C SER A 358 -23.73 28.48 1.12
N GLY A 359 -24.20 27.87 2.22
CA GLY A 359 -25.07 26.70 2.17
C GLY A 359 -26.46 27.00 1.58
N LYS A 360 -27.05 28.16 1.91
CA LYS A 360 -28.36 28.55 1.39
C LYS A 360 -28.37 28.82 -0.12
N TYR A 361 -27.33 29.49 -0.62
CA TYR A 361 -27.21 29.83 -2.04
C TYR A 361 -26.44 28.80 -2.86
N MET A 362 -25.75 27.86 -2.20
CA MET A 362 -24.90 26.83 -2.82
C MET A 362 -23.77 27.43 -3.69
N GLU A 363 -23.32 28.64 -3.34
CA GLU A 363 -22.30 29.39 -4.07
C GLU A 363 -20.96 29.42 -3.33
N HIS A 364 -20.41 28.24 -3.01
CA HIS A 364 -19.19 28.10 -2.19
C HIS A 364 -18.02 28.94 -2.70
N CYS A 365 -17.75 28.93 -4.02
CA CYS A 365 -16.55 29.58 -4.52
C CYS A 365 -16.52 31.11 -4.34
N TRP A 366 -17.65 31.81 -4.55
CA TRP A 366 -17.66 33.27 -4.40
C TRP A 366 -17.55 33.71 -2.96
N HIS A 367 -18.10 32.93 -2.03
CA HIS A 367 -17.97 33.19 -0.60
C HIS A 367 -16.51 33.00 -0.14
N ILE A 368 -15.81 31.97 -0.66
CA ILE A 368 -14.38 31.78 -0.43
C ILE A 368 -13.59 32.96 -1.03
N VAL A 369 -13.72 33.24 -2.33
CA VAL A 369 -12.97 34.29 -3.01
C VAL A 369 -13.18 35.67 -2.36
N GLY A 370 -14.43 36.04 -2.04
CA GLY A 370 -14.73 37.32 -1.40
C GLY A 370 -14.05 37.46 -0.04
N SER A 371 -14.08 36.41 0.78
CA SER A 371 -13.41 36.40 2.08
C SER A 371 -11.88 36.43 1.97
N THR A 372 -11.30 35.71 1.00
CA THR A 372 -9.85 35.70 0.75
C THR A 372 -9.35 37.04 0.20
N VAL A 373 -10.13 37.73 -0.65
CA VAL A 373 -9.81 39.10 -1.10
C VAL A 373 -9.83 40.08 0.07
N ALA A 374 -10.78 39.96 1.00
CA ALA A 374 -10.79 40.77 2.21
C ALA A 374 -9.51 40.55 3.05
N CYS A 375 -9.00 39.32 3.14
CA CYS A 375 -7.72 39.03 3.77
C CYS A 375 -6.55 39.74 3.08
N ILE A 376 -6.50 39.73 1.73
CA ILE A 376 -5.44 40.43 0.97
C ILE A 376 -5.46 41.92 1.32
N VAL A 377 -6.65 42.55 1.36
CA VAL A 377 -6.79 43.95 1.77
C VAL A 377 -6.30 44.16 3.20
N GLY A 378 -6.67 43.28 4.13
CA GLY A 378 -6.21 43.34 5.52
C GLY A 378 -4.69 43.27 5.67
N VAL A 379 -4.03 42.38 4.92
CA VAL A 379 -2.57 42.24 4.88
C VAL A 379 -1.91 43.48 4.27
N ILE A 380 -2.44 43.99 3.16
CA ILE A 380 -1.91 45.21 2.52
C ILE A 380 -1.97 46.39 3.49
N ILE A 381 -3.09 46.56 4.20
CA ILE A 381 -3.22 47.60 5.24
C ILE A 381 -2.17 47.38 6.33
N MET A 382 -2.04 46.16 6.85
CA MET A 382 -1.09 45.83 7.92
C MET A 382 0.37 46.16 7.57
N ILE A 383 0.78 45.98 6.32
CA ILE A 383 2.15 46.22 5.82
C ILE A 383 2.37 47.70 5.46
N SER A 384 1.36 48.36 4.89
CA SER A 384 1.50 49.70 4.30
C SER A 384 1.45 50.85 5.32
N THR A 385 0.76 50.67 6.45
CA THR A 385 0.62 51.71 7.47
C THR A 385 1.14 51.28 8.84
N LEU A 386 1.66 52.24 9.60
CA LEU A 386 2.04 52.06 11.01
C LEU A 386 0.98 52.58 11.98
N ASN A 387 -0.13 53.14 11.48
CA ASN A 387 -1.22 53.63 12.32
C ASN A 387 -1.89 52.46 13.08
N PRO A 388 -1.90 52.46 14.43
CA PRO A 388 -2.41 51.33 15.21
C PRO A 388 -3.87 50.96 14.91
N GLY A 389 -4.75 51.94 14.71
CA GLY A 389 -6.17 51.70 14.42
C GLY A 389 -6.39 51.07 13.05
N ALA A 390 -5.70 51.56 12.02
CA ALA A 390 -5.78 50.99 10.68
C ALA A 390 -5.20 49.57 10.63
N ARG A 391 -4.08 49.32 11.31
CA ARG A 391 -3.48 47.98 11.41
C ARG A 391 -4.39 47.01 12.16
N TYR A 392 -5.00 47.45 13.26
CA TYR A 392 -5.94 46.62 14.01
C TYR A 392 -7.18 46.28 13.17
N PHE A 393 -7.75 47.24 12.43
CA PHE A 393 -8.80 46.95 11.44
C PHE A 393 -8.34 45.93 10.37
N GLY A 394 -7.11 46.07 9.87
CA GLY A 394 -6.49 45.09 8.97
C GLY A 394 -6.42 43.69 9.57
N MET A 395 -6.19 43.56 10.88
CA MET A 395 -6.17 42.27 11.59
C MET A 395 -7.56 41.61 11.66
N PHE A 396 -8.66 42.36 11.73
CA PHE A 396 -10.01 41.78 11.63
C PHE A 396 -10.24 41.11 10.27
N LEU A 397 -9.82 41.77 9.19
CA LEU A 397 -9.94 41.23 7.83
C LEU A 397 -8.98 40.06 7.59
N LEU A 398 -7.76 40.14 8.13
CA LEU A 398 -6.75 39.08 8.13
C LEU A 398 -7.30 37.81 8.80
N CYS A 399 -7.91 37.93 9.98
CA CYS A 399 -8.48 36.80 10.68
C CYS A 399 -9.69 36.23 9.95
N ALA A 400 -10.65 37.07 9.56
CA ALA A 400 -11.90 36.57 8.98
C ALA A 400 -11.70 35.78 7.68
N GLY A 401 -10.84 36.24 6.77
CA GLY A 401 -10.77 35.68 5.41
C GLY A 401 -10.37 34.20 5.32
N PRO A 402 -9.16 33.81 5.74
CA PRO A 402 -8.68 32.43 5.60
C PRO A 402 -9.50 31.44 6.43
N PHE A 403 -9.98 31.84 7.62
CA PHE A 403 -10.88 30.99 8.41
C PHE A 403 -12.20 30.74 7.65
N VAL A 404 -12.86 31.78 7.12
CA VAL A 404 -14.07 31.60 6.32
C VAL A 404 -13.82 30.70 5.11
N GLY A 405 -12.70 30.93 4.40
CA GLY A 405 -12.31 30.13 3.24
C GLY A 405 -12.13 28.65 3.56
N LEU A 406 -11.37 28.33 4.62
CA LEU A 406 -11.11 26.96 5.07
C LEU A 406 -12.41 26.26 5.49
N ASN A 407 -13.27 26.95 6.24
CA ASN A 407 -14.54 26.41 6.73
C ASN A 407 -15.53 26.06 5.61
N ILE A 408 -15.57 26.82 4.52
CA ILE A 408 -16.45 26.55 3.37
C ILE A 408 -15.83 25.50 2.44
N HIS A 409 -14.51 25.41 2.40
CA HIS A 409 -13.80 24.47 1.56
C HIS A 409 -14.02 23.00 1.97
N ILE A 410 -13.91 22.66 3.26
CA ILE A 410 -14.10 21.29 3.80
C ILE A 410 -15.48 20.67 3.44
N PRO A 411 -16.62 21.38 3.56
CA PRO A 411 -17.91 20.87 3.11
C PRO A 411 -18.01 20.81 1.59
N TRP A 412 -17.31 21.70 0.87
CA TRP A 412 -17.34 21.70 -0.59
C TRP A 412 -16.61 20.49 -1.18
N GLU A 413 -15.46 20.10 -0.62
CA GLU A 413 -14.71 18.90 -1.07
C GLU A 413 -15.50 17.60 -0.86
N THR A 414 -16.13 17.44 0.31
CA THR A 414 -16.89 16.23 0.65
C THR A 414 -18.22 16.10 -0.10
N THR A 415 -18.76 17.21 -0.62
CA THR A 415 -20.04 17.23 -1.37
C THR A 415 -19.87 17.09 -2.87
N ASN A 416 -18.71 17.48 -3.43
CA ASN A 416 -18.43 17.34 -4.86
C ASN A 416 -17.86 15.96 -5.23
N VAL A 417 -17.18 15.28 -4.31
CA VAL A 417 -16.66 13.93 -4.59
C VAL A 417 -17.70 12.87 -4.24
N ALA A 418 -18.03 12.04 -5.23
CA ALA A 418 -19.02 10.96 -5.10
C ALA A 418 -18.55 9.84 -4.16
N ARG A 419 -19.52 9.09 -3.63
CA ARG A 419 -19.37 7.86 -2.82
C ARG A 419 -18.39 6.87 -3.51
N PRO A 420 -17.63 6.04 -2.76
CA PRO A 420 -17.85 5.56 -1.36
C PRO A 420 -17.29 6.44 -0.23
N ARG A 421 -17.63 6.12 1.03
CA ARG A 421 -17.15 6.84 2.25
C ARG A 421 -15.62 6.85 2.37
N THR A 422 -14.97 5.74 2.04
CA THR A 422 -13.50 5.59 2.08
C THR A 422 -12.79 6.55 1.13
N LYS A 423 -13.35 6.79 -0.07
CA LYS A 423 -12.84 7.78 -1.04
C LYS A 423 -12.92 9.20 -0.51
N ARG A 424 -14.07 9.60 0.04
CA ARG A 424 -14.26 10.94 0.64
C ARG A 424 -13.33 11.15 1.83
N GLY A 425 -13.24 10.17 2.74
CA GLY A 425 -12.32 10.23 3.88
C GLY A 425 -10.85 10.32 3.46
N ALA A 426 -10.44 9.52 2.47
CA ALA A 426 -9.07 9.58 1.93
C ALA A 426 -8.75 10.94 1.29
N LEU A 427 -9.70 11.54 0.56
CA LEU A 427 -9.52 12.87 -0.02
C LEU A 427 -9.23 13.92 1.04
N VAL A 428 -10.07 14.01 2.08
CA VAL A 428 -9.89 15.00 3.15
C VAL A 428 -8.55 14.78 3.86
N ALA A 429 -8.17 13.52 4.10
CA ALA A 429 -6.89 13.19 4.71
C ALA A 429 -5.69 13.57 3.82
N ILE A 430 -5.71 13.27 2.52
CA ILE A 430 -4.64 13.63 1.57
C ILE A 430 -4.47 15.15 1.51
N THR A 431 -5.58 15.87 1.31
CA THR A 431 -5.62 17.33 1.25
C THR A 431 -4.99 17.94 2.50
N ASN A 432 -5.38 17.46 3.69
CA ASN A 432 -4.89 17.99 4.96
C ASN A 432 -3.43 17.60 5.26
N CYS A 433 -2.99 16.39 4.89
CA CYS A 433 -1.59 15.96 5.03
C CYS A 433 -0.65 16.87 4.23
N ILE A 434 -0.98 17.13 2.96
CA ILE A 434 -0.17 17.97 2.07
C ILE A 434 -0.19 19.43 2.56
N ALA A 435 -1.35 19.92 2.99
CA ALA A 435 -1.45 21.26 3.57
C ALA A 435 -0.64 21.41 4.86
N SER A 436 -0.56 20.37 5.70
CA SER A 436 0.19 20.42 6.96
C SER A 436 1.69 20.65 6.77
N VAL A 437 2.25 20.33 5.59
CA VAL A 437 3.64 20.63 5.23
C VAL A 437 3.95 22.13 5.30
N SER A 438 2.95 23.00 5.11
CA SER A 438 3.17 24.44 5.19
C SER A 438 3.69 24.89 6.55
N HIS A 439 3.30 24.20 7.63
CA HIS A 439 3.72 24.54 8.98
C HIS A 439 5.23 24.40 9.21
N TRP A 440 5.95 23.65 8.36
CA TRP A 440 7.40 23.51 8.47
C TRP A 440 8.14 24.74 7.97
N PHE A 441 7.68 25.37 6.88
CA PHE A 441 8.40 26.49 6.28
C PHE A 441 7.85 27.86 6.66
N THR A 442 6.56 27.97 7.04
CA THR A 442 5.94 29.27 7.35
C THR A 442 6.64 30.06 8.47
N PRO A 443 7.21 29.45 9.54
CA PRO A 443 7.91 30.20 10.57
C PRO A 443 9.10 31.02 10.07
N TYR A 444 9.79 30.56 9.02
CA TYR A 444 10.96 31.25 8.47
C TYR A 444 10.62 32.59 7.80
N PHE A 445 9.33 32.87 7.56
CA PHE A 445 8.86 34.12 6.97
C PHE A 445 8.45 35.18 8.02
N PHE A 446 8.28 34.80 9.30
CA PHE A 446 7.89 35.68 10.40
C PHE A 446 9.06 35.95 11.36
N LEU A 447 10.16 36.48 10.82
CA LEU A 447 11.37 36.80 11.60
C LEU A 447 11.21 38.11 12.39
N ARG A 448 11.75 38.15 13.62
CA ARG A 448 11.76 39.35 14.47
C ARG A 448 12.47 40.55 13.82
N SER A 449 13.43 40.32 12.92
CA SER A 449 14.12 41.39 12.17
C SER A 449 13.19 42.21 11.27
N GLN A 450 11.99 41.71 10.99
CA GLN A 450 11.00 42.37 10.13
C GLN A 450 9.93 43.12 10.94
N GLU A 451 10.04 43.14 12.27
CA GLU A 451 9.20 43.99 13.11
C GLU A 451 9.38 45.47 12.74
N PRO A 452 8.31 46.27 12.73
CA PRO A 452 6.92 45.92 13.05
C PRO A 452 6.08 45.42 11.86
N ARG A 453 6.58 45.47 10.62
CA ARG A 453 5.76 45.32 9.39
C ARG A 453 5.56 43.89 8.90
N TYR A 454 6.48 42.96 9.23
CA TYR A 454 6.45 41.55 8.78
C TYR A 454 6.19 41.38 7.28
N GLN A 455 6.98 42.08 6.45
CA GLN A 455 6.75 42.14 5.00
C GLN A 455 6.81 40.77 4.32
N ASN A 456 7.75 39.89 4.69
CA ASN A 456 7.88 38.58 4.04
C ASN A 456 6.73 37.65 4.43
N GLY A 457 6.32 37.66 5.70
CA GLY A 457 5.13 36.94 6.17
C GLY A 457 3.87 37.43 5.46
N GLY A 458 3.75 38.75 5.26
CA GLY A 458 2.66 39.36 4.50
C GLY A 458 2.62 38.93 3.03
N ILE A 459 3.77 38.91 2.34
CA ILE A 459 3.88 38.41 0.96
C ILE A 459 3.49 36.94 0.88
N LEU A 460 3.91 36.11 1.85
CA LEU A 460 3.57 34.70 1.91
C LEU A 460 2.04 34.50 2.04
N ILE A 461 1.38 35.27 2.90
CA ILE A 461 -0.08 35.21 3.06
C ILE A 461 -0.78 35.59 1.75
N ILE A 462 -0.33 36.66 1.07
CA ILE A 462 -0.90 37.08 -0.23
C ILE A 462 -0.71 35.99 -1.28
N ALA A 463 0.46 35.35 -1.34
CA ALA A 463 0.72 34.23 -2.24
C ALA A 463 -0.21 33.04 -1.96
N GLY A 464 -0.41 32.69 -0.68
CA GLY A 464 -1.38 31.68 -0.27
C GLY A 464 -2.82 32.03 -0.68
N CYS A 465 -3.23 33.28 -0.47
CA CYS A 465 -4.53 33.80 -0.89
C CYS A 465 -4.74 33.71 -2.41
N ILE A 466 -3.75 34.11 -3.23
CA ILE A 466 -3.82 34.02 -4.69
C ILE A 466 -3.92 32.56 -5.14
N MET A 467 -3.12 31.68 -4.55
CA MET A 467 -3.16 30.24 -4.83
C MET A 467 -4.52 29.63 -4.46
N GLY A 468 -5.09 30.00 -3.32
CA GLY A 468 -6.45 29.60 -2.92
C GLY A 468 -7.52 30.11 -3.90
N ILE A 469 -7.45 31.38 -4.31
CA ILE A 469 -8.39 31.94 -5.31
C ILE A 469 -8.28 31.20 -6.64
N ALA A 470 -7.05 30.95 -7.12
CA ALA A 470 -6.82 30.20 -8.35
C ALA A 470 -7.39 28.79 -8.27
N GLY A 471 -7.13 28.06 -7.17
CA GLY A 471 -7.70 26.74 -6.92
C GLY A 471 -9.23 26.73 -6.91
N CYS A 472 -9.85 27.75 -6.30
CA CYS A 472 -11.30 27.91 -6.29
C CYS A 472 -11.89 28.11 -7.69
N LEU A 473 -11.27 28.98 -8.50
CA LEU A 473 -11.70 29.26 -9.87
C LEU A 473 -11.54 28.04 -10.79
N VAL A 474 -10.44 27.30 -10.64
CA VAL A 474 -10.21 26.03 -11.36
C VAL A 474 -11.27 25.00 -10.97
N CYS A 475 -11.54 24.83 -9.67
CA CYS A 475 -12.59 23.93 -9.19
C CYS A 475 -13.95 24.28 -9.79
N LYS A 476 -14.32 25.57 -9.76
CA LYS A 476 -15.57 26.05 -10.33
C LYS A 476 -15.66 25.78 -11.84
N TRP A 477 -14.59 26.06 -12.58
CA TRP A 477 -14.52 25.77 -14.02
C TRP A 477 -14.71 24.27 -14.30
N TYR A 478 -14.04 23.42 -13.52
CA TYR A 478 -14.09 21.97 -13.66
C TYR A 478 -15.49 21.40 -13.36
N VAL A 479 -16.12 21.82 -12.26
CA VAL A 479 -17.50 21.47 -11.89
C VAL A 479 -18.48 21.89 -12.99
N LYS A 480 -18.37 23.12 -13.52
CA LYS A 480 -19.23 23.60 -14.61
C LYS A 480 -19.09 22.75 -15.87
N ARG A 481 -17.85 22.35 -16.22
CA ARG A 481 -17.57 21.48 -17.37
C ARG A 481 -18.19 20.09 -17.19
N LEU A 482 -18.08 19.50 -16.00
CA LEU A 482 -18.69 18.19 -15.68
C LEU A 482 -20.22 18.25 -15.71
N ASN A 483 -20.80 19.29 -15.13
CA ASN A 483 -22.25 19.50 -15.19
C ASN A 483 -22.73 19.67 -16.64
N LYS A 484 -22.01 20.41 -17.50
CA LYS A 484 -22.37 20.52 -18.92
C LYS A 484 -22.36 19.16 -19.63
N LYS A 485 -21.32 18.35 -19.43
CA LYS A 485 -21.24 16.98 -20.00
C LYS A 485 -22.39 16.08 -19.55
N MET A 486 -22.79 16.15 -18.28
CA MET A 486 -23.95 15.38 -17.80
C MET A 486 -25.27 15.86 -18.40
N GLU A 487 -25.42 17.16 -18.66
CA GLU A 487 -26.61 17.70 -19.34
C GLU A 487 -26.67 17.22 -20.80
N GLU A 488 -25.54 17.26 -21.51
CA GLU A 488 -25.45 16.74 -22.89
C GLU A 488 -25.81 15.24 -22.94
N HIS A 489 -25.36 14.44 -21.98
CA HIS A 489 -25.68 13.01 -21.89
C HIS A 489 -27.15 12.73 -21.52
N GLU A 490 -27.75 13.54 -20.65
CA GLU A 490 -29.18 13.41 -20.30
C GLU A 490 -30.08 13.78 -21.48
N VAL A 491 -29.74 14.85 -22.21
CA VAL A 491 -30.47 15.30 -23.41
C VAL A 491 -30.33 14.28 -24.55
N ALA A 492 -29.13 13.72 -24.77
CA ALA A 492 -28.92 12.72 -25.83
C ALA A 492 -29.70 11.41 -25.60
N ASN A 493 -29.96 11.05 -24.34
CA ASN A 493 -30.57 9.76 -23.98
C ASN A 493 -32.01 9.89 -23.44
N ASN A 494 -32.64 11.08 -23.51
CA ASN A 494 -33.97 11.36 -22.93
C ASN A 494 -34.11 10.89 -21.47
N LEU A 495 -33.06 11.04 -20.66
CA LEU A 495 -33.06 10.64 -19.25
C LEU A 495 -33.59 11.78 -18.36
N PRO A 496 -34.32 11.48 -17.27
CA PRO A 496 -34.72 12.50 -16.30
C PRO A 496 -33.49 13.14 -15.67
N LYS A 497 -33.57 14.44 -15.33
CA LYS A 497 -32.44 15.18 -14.72
C LYS A 497 -32.05 14.57 -13.37
N ARG A 498 -30.81 14.09 -13.24
CA ARG A 498 -30.28 13.45 -12.03
C ARG A 498 -29.43 14.41 -11.18
N TRP A 499 -28.76 13.85 -10.18
CA TRP A 499 -27.81 14.54 -9.29
C TRP A 499 -26.79 15.40 -10.06
N ARG A 500 -26.45 16.58 -9.52
CA ARG A 500 -25.44 17.50 -10.08
C ARG A 500 -24.35 17.83 -9.06
N TYR A 501 -23.16 18.14 -9.58
CA TYR A 501 -22.10 18.77 -8.79
C TYR A 501 -22.56 20.16 -8.38
N VAL A 502 -22.14 20.63 -7.20
CA VAL A 502 -22.58 21.92 -6.67
C VAL A 502 -21.96 23.06 -7.48
N ASP A 503 -22.76 23.69 -8.34
CA ASP A 503 -22.37 24.82 -9.21
C ASP A 503 -23.31 26.04 -9.02
N PRO A 504 -22.79 27.26 -8.89
CA PRO A 504 -23.57 28.48 -8.87
C PRO A 504 -24.27 28.76 -10.23
N ARG A 505 -25.56 28.40 -10.36
CA ARG A 505 -26.65 29.16 -11.07
C ARG A 505 -27.91 28.37 -11.48
N THR A 506 -28.12 27.12 -11.08
CA THR A 506 -29.26 26.31 -11.59
C THR A 506 -30.60 26.48 -10.86
N ARG A 507 -30.81 27.51 -10.02
CA ARG A 507 -32.13 27.73 -9.39
C ARG A 507 -33.07 28.67 -10.16
N LYS A 508 -32.58 29.57 -11.03
CA LYS A 508 -33.44 30.56 -11.72
C LYS A 508 -34.26 30.04 -12.92
N ARG A 509 -34.06 28.80 -13.38
CA ARG A 509 -34.86 28.20 -14.48
C ARG A 509 -35.99 27.28 -14.02
N ARG A 510 -36.15 27.01 -12.72
CA ARG A 510 -37.16 26.08 -12.18
C ARG A 510 -38.58 26.65 -12.05
N ARG A 511 -38.85 27.89 -12.48
CA ARG A 511 -40.18 28.53 -12.37
C ARG A 511 -40.83 29.02 -13.68
N VAL A 512 -40.18 28.89 -14.84
CA VAL A 512 -40.71 29.51 -16.09
C VAL A 512 -40.69 28.58 -17.33
N GLY A 513 -40.28 27.32 -17.22
CA GLY A 513 -40.02 26.48 -18.40
C GLY A 513 -40.74 25.13 -18.49
N ALA A 514 -41.75 24.86 -17.66
CA ALA A 514 -42.47 23.58 -17.65
C ALA A 514 -43.87 23.65 -18.27
N ALA A 515 -44.14 24.66 -19.10
CA ALA A 515 -45.41 24.84 -19.81
C ALA A 515 -45.16 25.37 -21.22
N SER A 516 -44.56 24.57 -22.08
CA SER A 516 -44.62 24.66 -23.55
C SER A 516 -43.70 23.59 -24.14
N THR A 517 -44.11 23.06 -25.30
CA THR A 517 -43.40 22.03 -26.08
C THR A 517 -43.74 20.58 -25.72
N VAL A 518 -45.05 20.31 -25.61
CA VAL A 518 -45.66 19.11 -26.20
C VAL A 518 -46.69 19.60 -27.20
N GLN A 519 -46.30 19.67 -28.48
CA GLN A 519 -47.15 19.60 -29.70
C GLN A 519 -46.36 20.11 -30.91
N GLN A 520 -46.62 19.49 -32.07
CA GLN A 520 -46.15 19.80 -33.44
C GLN A 520 -44.76 19.22 -33.80
N LEU A 521 -44.57 18.36 -34.80
CA LEU A 521 -45.32 18.03 -36.02
C LEU A 521 -44.96 16.62 -36.54
N ASP A 522 -45.96 15.96 -37.12
CA ASP A 522 -45.83 14.81 -38.04
C ASP A 522 -45.40 15.24 -39.46
N HIS A 523 -44.91 14.24 -40.19
CA HIS A 523 -44.89 14.04 -41.65
C HIS A 523 -43.72 14.51 -42.56
N ASN A 524 -43.38 13.58 -43.48
CA ASN A 524 -42.60 13.67 -44.73
C ASN A 524 -41.06 13.65 -44.59
N ALA A 525 -40.24 12.94 -45.36
CA ALA A 525 -40.43 12.12 -46.56
C ALA A 525 -39.22 11.16 -46.73
N SER A 526 -39.46 10.08 -47.48
CA SER A 526 -38.51 9.19 -48.15
C SER A 526 -37.79 9.86 -49.35
N HIS A 527 -36.73 9.21 -49.86
CA HIS A 527 -35.79 9.53 -50.99
C HIS A 527 -34.40 9.99 -50.50
N GLU A 528 -33.25 9.64 -51.07
CA GLU A 528 -32.83 8.74 -52.16
C GLU A 528 -31.30 8.57 -52.06
N TYR A 529 -30.78 7.61 -52.82
CA TYR A 529 -29.36 7.35 -53.10
C TYR A 529 -28.50 8.59 -53.42
N SER A 530 -27.20 8.53 -53.10
CA SER A 530 -26.10 8.86 -54.03
C SER A 530 -24.72 8.49 -53.49
N THR A 531 -24.01 7.72 -54.31
CA THR A 531 -22.60 7.30 -54.29
C THR A 531 -21.64 8.40 -54.77
N GLU A 532 -20.33 8.10 -54.67
CA GLU A 532 -19.15 8.78 -55.27
C GLU A 532 -18.54 9.94 -54.46
N ASN A 533 -17.22 10.13 -54.35
CA ASN A 533 -16.07 9.52 -55.01
C ASN A 533 -14.81 9.72 -54.15
N GLY A 534 -13.87 8.78 -54.22
CA GLY A 534 -12.62 8.80 -53.47
C GLY A 534 -11.53 9.72 -54.05
N ARG A 535 -10.47 9.92 -53.25
CA ARG A 535 -9.12 10.18 -53.76
C ARG A 535 -8.07 9.54 -52.84
N ASN A 536 -7.36 8.60 -53.45
CA ASN A 536 -6.22 7.84 -52.93
C ASN A 536 -4.99 8.73 -52.71
N VAL A 537 -4.24 8.46 -51.64
CA VAL A 537 -2.76 8.51 -51.65
C VAL A 537 -2.22 7.26 -50.96
N SER A 538 -1.72 6.36 -51.81
CA SER A 538 -0.72 5.29 -51.65
C SER A 538 -0.34 4.76 -50.25
N GLN A 539 -0.58 3.45 -50.10
CA GLN A 539 0.04 2.51 -49.16
C GLN A 539 1.56 2.43 -49.32
N SER A 540 2.28 2.22 -48.20
CA SER A 540 3.45 1.35 -48.13
C SER A 540 3.14 0.19 -47.18
N SER A 541 3.60 -0.99 -47.58
CA SER A 541 3.15 -2.32 -47.17
C SER A 541 3.63 -2.75 -45.78
N GLY A 542 2.70 -3.23 -44.95
CA GLY A 542 2.92 -4.15 -43.84
C GLY A 542 1.59 -4.84 -43.54
N ALA A 543 1.53 -6.16 -43.70
CA ALA A 543 0.29 -6.92 -43.58
C ALA A 543 -0.29 -6.83 -42.15
N CYS A 544 -1.30 -5.99 -41.94
CA CYS A 544 -2.13 -6.02 -40.74
C CYS A 544 -3.11 -7.19 -40.84
N ILE A 545 -2.96 -8.17 -39.96
CA ILE A 545 -3.88 -9.30 -39.81
C ILE A 545 -5.10 -8.83 -39.00
N GLU A 546 -6.29 -8.91 -39.60
CA GLU A 546 -7.56 -8.65 -38.92
C GLU A 546 -7.80 -9.66 -37.78
N VAL A 547 -7.92 -9.17 -36.56
CA VAL A 547 -8.42 -9.96 -35.42
C VAL A 547 -9.90 -10.22 -35.66
N LYS A 548 -10.27 -11.43 -36.09
CA LYS A 548 -11.67 -11.88 -36.16
C LYS A 548 -12.33 -11.70 -34.80
N ASP A 549 -13.50 -11.07 -34.76
CA ASP A 549 -14.32 -10.81 -33.56
C ASP A 549 -14.99 -12.08 -33.01
N THR A 550 -14.33 -13.24 -33.14
CA THR A 550 -14.87 -14.53 -32.71
C THR A 550 -13.71 -15.47 -32.42
N TYR A 551 -12.98 -15.24 -31.33
CA TYR A 551 -12.50 -16.40 -30.58
C TYR A 551 -13.74 -17.04 -29.99
N GLN A 552 -14.27 -18.05 -30.68
CA GLN A 552 -15.18 -19.00 -30.06
C GLN A 552 -14.46 -19.51 -28.83
N THR A 553 -14.98 -19.20 -27.65
CA THR A 553 -14.58 -19.81 -26.38
C THR A 553 -14.55 -21.32 -26.61
N PRO A 554 -13.38 -21.99 -26.59
CA PRO A 554 -13.35 -23.43 -26.59
C PRO A 554 -14.19 -23.87 -25.38
N SER A 555 -15.12 -24.78 -25.63
CA SER A 555 -16.05 -25.34 -24.64
C SER A 555 -15.40 -25.51 -23.27
N THR A 556 -15.81 -24.64 -22.35
CA THR A 556 -15.80 -24.74 -20.89
C THR A 556 -15.28 -26.07 -20.33
N SER A 557 -13.98 -26.15 -20.03
CA SER A 557 -13.56 -26.75 -18.76
C SER A 557 -13.51 -25.61 -17.74
N GLN A 558 -14.66 -25.27 -17.15
CA GLN A 558 -14.70 -24.32 -16.04
C GLN A 558 -13.85 -24.87 -14.91
N ALA A 559 -12.61 -24.40 -14.78
CA ALA A 559 -11.82 -24.67 -13.59
C ALA A 559 -12.55 -24.01 -12.43
N THR A 560 -13.26 -24.81 -11.64
CA THR A 560 -14.07 -24.33 -10.51
C THR A 560 -13.16 -23.61 -9.52
N THR A 561 -13.45 -22.33 -9.26
CA THR A 561 -12.81 -21.56 -8.20
C THR A 561 -12.98 -22.30 -6.88
N TYR A 562 -11.91 -22.40 -6.10
CA TYR A 562 -11.93 -22.99 -4.77
C TYR A 562 -12.62 -22.04 -3.78
N ILE A 563 -13.59 -22.59 -3.05
CA ILE A 563 -14.35 -21.89 -2.03
C ILE A 563 -14.06 -22.62 -0.71
N GLY A 564 -13.35 -21.94 0.21
CA GLY A 564 -12.88 -22.55 1.46
C GLY A 564 -13.83 -22.39 2.65
N ARG A 565 -15.11 -22.09 2.41
CA ARG A 565 -16.07 -21.71 3.48
C ARG A 565 -16.39 -22.85 4.43
N GLY A 566 -16.38 -24.10 3.95
CA GLY A 566 -16.63 -25.28 4.77
C GLY A 566 -15.61 -25.51 5.90
N HIS A 567 -14.38 -25.02 5.76
CA HIS A 567 -13.29 -25.36 6.69
C HIS A 567 -13.36 -24.72 8.08
N TYR A 568 -14.13 -23.64 8.26
CA TYR A 568 -14.27 -22.96 9.56
C TYR A 568 -15.72 -22.88 10.06
N VAL A 569 -16.66 -23.51 9.34
CA VAL A 569 -18.10 -23.48 9.65
C VAL A 569 -18.64 -24.89 9.97
N ALA A 570 -17.92 -25.97 9.63
CA ALA A 570 -18.41 -27.32 9.82
C ALA A 570 -17.93 -27.94 11.15
N ASP A 571 -18.89 -28.29 12.02
CA ASP A 571 -18.75 -29.44 12.92
C ASP A 571 -19.87 -30.49 12.69
N ASP A 572 -21.02 -30.15 12.05
CA ASP A 572 -22.12 -31.12 11.89
C ASP A 572 -22.93 -31.06 10.55
N ASP A 573 -22.73 -30.07 9.66
CA ASP A 573 -23.49 -29.97 8.39
C ASP A 573 -22.55 -29.82 7.17
N GLU A 574 -22.67 -30.71 6.16
CA GLU A 574 -22.00 -30.55 4.87
C GLU A 574 -22.57 -29.33 4.14
N ILE A 575 -21.73 -28.31 3.91
CA ILE A 575 -22.12 -27.13 3.13
C ILE A 575 -22.15 -27.50 1.64
N ASP A 576 -23.36 -27.64 1.07
CA ASP A 576 -23.55 -27.84 -0.36
C ASP A 576 -23.25 -26.54 -1.15
N GLU A 577 -22.05 -26.48 -1.73
CA GLU A 577 -21.59 -25.35 -2.55
C GLU A 577 -22.12 -25.38 -4.00
N SER A 578 -22.92 -26.38 -4.38
CA SER A 578 -23.45 -26.52 -5.74
C SER A 578 -24.25 -25.28 -6.17
N SER A 579 -25.06 -24.73 -5.26
CA SER A 579 -25.87 -23.53 -5.47
C SER A 579 -25.02 -22.27 -5.67
N ALA A 580 -23.90 -22.12 -4.95
CA ALA A 580 -22.98 -21.00 -5.11
C ALA A 580 -22.23 -21.05 -6.45
N ARG A 581 -21.98 -22.24 -6.97
CA ARG A 581 -21.37 -22.46 -8.30
C ARG A 581 -22.38 -22.32 -9.45
N ALA A 582 -23.67 -22.43 -9.17
CA ALA A 582 -24.75 -22.29 -10.16
C ALA A 582 -25.07 -20.84 -10.54
N PHE A 583 -24.55 -19.84 -9.80
CA PHE A 583 -24.69 -18.44 -10.18
C PHE A 583 -23.85 -18.15 -11.42
N GLU A 584 -24.49 -17.68 -12.50
CA GLU A 584 -23.77 -17.27 -13.70
C GLU A 584 -22.81 -16.12 -13.33
N PRO A 585 -21.49 -16.27 -13.58
CA PRO A 585 -20.57 -15.18 -13.38
C PRO A 585 -21.05 -14.00 -14.21
N ALA A 586 -21.04 -12.79 -13.62
CA ALA A 586 -21.47 -11.58 -14.32
C ALA A 586 -20.79 -11.53 -15.69
N VAL A 587 -21.57 -11.73 -16.76
CA VAL A 587 -21.05 -11.58 -18.13
C VAL A 587 -20.50 -10.16 -18.18
N ILE A 588 -19.18 -10.03 -18.26
CA ILE A 588 -18.53 -8.76 -18.54
C ILE A 588 -19.01 -8.42 -19.94
N LYS A 589 -20.17 -7.72 -20.03
CA LYS A 589 -20.66 -7.16 -21.28
C LYS A 589 -19.50 -6.33 -21.79
N VAL A 590 -18.96 -6.76 -22.93
CA VAL A 590 -17.86 -6.15 -23.67
C VAL A 590 -18.09 -4.65 -23.65
N GLY A 591 -17.45 -3.98 -22.71
CA GLY A 591 -17.62 -2.56 -22.49
C GLY A 591 -16.98 -1.79 -23.64
N PRO A 592 -17.11 -0.46 -23.66
CA PRO A 592 -16.47 0.40 -24.66
C PRO A 592 -14.92 0.32 -24.71
N HIS A 593 -14.29 -0.52 -23.88
CA HIS A 593 -12.84 -0.71 -23.78
C HIS A 593 -12.28 -1.90 -24.57
N ALA A 594 -13.12 -2.77 -25.15
CA ALA A 594 -12.61 -3.92 -25.90
C ALA A 594 -11.86 -3.52 -27.17
N SER A 595 -12.28 -2.42 -27.82
CA SER A 595 -11.52 -1.78 -28.91
C SER A 595 -10.16 -1.30 -28.42
N THR A 596 -10.11 -0.61 -27.27
CA THR A 596 -8.86 -0.12 -26.67
C THR A 596 -7.91 -1.25 -26.25
N GLN A 597 -8.43 -2.38 -25.76
CA GLN A 597 -7.63 -3.56 -25.42
C GLN A 597 -7.01 -4.18 -26.68
N LYS A 598 -7.79 -4.33 -27.75
CA LYS A 598 -7.33 -4.81 -29.06
C LYS A 598 -6.28 -3.87 -29.66
N GLU A 599 -6.49 -2.55 -29.60
CA GLU A 599 -5.51 -1.54 -30.00
C GLU A 599 -4.21 -1.63 -29.18
N THR A 600 -4.31 -1.87 -27.87
CA THR A 600 -3.13 -2.02 -26.99
C THR A 600 -2.28 -3.22 -27.41
N LEU A 601 -2.91 -4.36 -27.73
CA LEU A 601 -2.18 -5.56 -28.20
C LEU A 601 -1.48 -5.32 -29.53
N VAL A 602 -2.10 -4.55 -30.44
CA VAL A 602 -1.50 -4.17 -31.73
C VAL A 602 -0.32 -3.22 -31.51
N LEU A 603 -0.46 -2.20 -30.65
CA LEU A 603 0.60 -1.23 -30.34
C LEU A 603 1.86 -1.91 -29.78
N TRP A 604 1.68 -2.88 -28.88
CA TRP A 604 2.78 -3.64 -28.29
C TRP A 604 3.31 -4.77 -29.17
N LYS A 605 2.77 -4.94 -30.39
CA LYS A 605 3.13 -6.05 -31.30
C LYS A 605 2.98 -7.42 -30.63
N ALA A 606 1.99 -7.54 -29.75
CA ALA A 606 1.77 -8.73 -28.93
C ALA A 606 1.28 -9.95 -29.73
N LEU A 607 0.83 -9.72 -30.97
CA LEU A 607 0.38 -10.75 -31.90
C LEU A 607 1.46 -11.14 -32.93
N ASP A 608 2.63 -10.51 -32.90
CA ASP A 608 3.73 -10.81 -33.82
C ASP A 608 4.37 -12.16 -33.46
N ILE A 609 4.45 -13.04 -34.46
CA ILE A 609 4.96 -14.41 -34.32
C ILE A 609 6.39 -14.48 -34.88
N PRO A 610 7.37 -15.03 -34.13
CA PRO A 610 8.73 -15.21 -34.63
C PRO A 610 8.77 -16.16 -35.85
N PRO A 611 9.78 -16.03 -36.74
CA PRO A 611 9.99 -16.97 -37.82
C PRO A 611 10.13 -18.43 -37.33
N PRO A 612 9.78 -19.45 -38.13
CA PRO A 612 9.81 -20.85 -37.70
C PRO A 612 11.13 -21.31 -37.06
N ALA A 613 12.27 -20.92 -37.64
CA ALA A 613 13.59 -21.24 -37.09
C ALA A 613 13.86 -20.58 -35.73
N ALA A 614 13.40 -19.34 -35.53
CA ALA A 614 13.50 -18.65 -34.25
C ALA A 614 12.59 -19.30 -33.20
N ARG A 615 11.37 -19.70 -33.56
CA ARG A 615 10.44 -20.41 -32.66
C ARG A 615 11.00 -21.75 -32.19
N GLN A 616 11.55 -22.55 -33.10
CA GLN A 616 12.17 -23.83 -32.75
C GLN A 616 13.36 -23.62 -31.81
N SER A 617 14.22 -22.64 -32.08
CA SER A 617 15.36 -22.33 -31.21
C SER A 617 14.93 -21.83 -29.82
N LEU A 618 13.87 -21.03 -29.74
CA LEU A 618 13.29 -20.56 -28.47
C LEU A 618 12.68 -21.71 -27.67
N LEU A 619 11.93 -22.59 -28.33
CA LEU A 619 11.30 -23.75 -27.72
C LEU A 619 12.33 -24.76 -27.22
N SER A 620 13.34 -25.10 -28.04
CA SER A 620 14.40 -26.01 -27.61
C SER A 620 15.16 -25.44 -26.42
N ALA A 621 15.55 -24.16 -26.46
CA ALA A 621 16.25 -23.52 -25.36
C ALA A 621 15.42 -23.47 -24.07
N PHE A 622 14.10 -23.25 -24.17
CA PHE A 622 13.22 -23.34 -23.02
C PHE A 622 13.17 -24.75 -22.43
N LEU A 623 13.01 -25.78 -23.28
CA LEU A 623 12.93 -27.17 -22.82
C LEU A 623 14.23 -27.65 -22.18
N ASP A 624 15.37 -27.26 -22.76
CA ASP A 624 16.69 -27.71 -22.32
C ASP A 624 17.16 -27.03 -21.02
N TYR A 625 16.81 -25.76 -20.80
CA TYR A 625 17.36 -24.97 -19.69
C TYR A 625 16.33 -24.47 -18.67
N CYS A 626 15.08 -24.26 -19.07
CA CYS A 626 14.05 -23.68 -18.19
C CYS A 626 13.09 -24.76 -17.67
N ASN A 627 12.60 -25.64 -18.54
CA ASN A 627 11.57 -26.63 -18.23
C ASN A 627 12.03 -27.67 -17.18
N LEU A 628 13.33 -27.94 -17.10
CA LEU A 628 13.90 -28.84 -16.07
C LEU A 628 13.60 -28.37 -14.64
N TRP A 629 13.66 -27.06 -14.41
CA TRP A 629 13.46 -26.44 -13.10
C TRP A 629 12.03 -25.95 -12.86
N THR A 630 11.28 -25.75 -13.95
CA THR A 630 9.87 -25.37 -13.95
C THR A 630 9.11 -26.21 -14.98
N PRO A 631 8.81 -27.49 -14.69
CA PRO A 631 8.16 -28.43 -15.61
C PRO A 631 6.66 -28.15 -15.73
N VAL A 632 6.35 -26.99 -16.31
CA VAL A 632 5.01 -26.40 -16.36
C VAL A 632 4.26 -26.73 -17.65
N LEU A 633 4.90 -27.40 -18.60
CA LEU A 633 4.30 -27.79 -19.88
C LEU A 633 3.85 -29.24 -19.89
N GLU A 634 2.76 -29.50 -20.60
CA GLU A 634 2.28 -30.83 -20.93
C GLU A 634 2.74 -31.24 -22.34
N PRO A 635 2.79 -32.55 -22.66
CA PRO A 635 3.17 -33.01 -24.00
C PRO A 635 2.32 -32.38 -25.11
N LYS A 636 1.03 -32.13 -24.83
CA LYS A 636 0.11 -31.42 -25.73
C LYS A 636 0.54 -29.96 -25.96
N ASP A 637 0.89 -29.24 -24.89
CA ASP A 637 1.37 -27.85 -25.00
C ASP A 637 2.61 -27.77 -25.88
N ILE A 638 3.55 -28.71 -25.73
CA ILE A 638 4.78 -28.75 -26.52
C ILE A 638 4.47 -28.97 -28.02
N GLN A 639 3.55 -29.88 -28.33
CA GLN A 639 3.12 -30.12 -29.70
C GLN A 639 2.46 -28.87 -30.30
N ASP A 640 1.55 -28.23 -29.55
CA ASP A 640 0.83 -27.04 -29.99
C ASP A 640 1.80 -25.86 -30.20
N LEU A 641 2.75 -25.64 -29.29
CA LEU A 641 3.77 -24.60 -29.39
C LEU A 641 4.80 -24.85 -30.50
N SER A 642 5.08 -26.11 -30.85
CA SER A 642 6.02 -26.47 -31.91
C SER A 642 5.49 -26.19 -33.31
N ARG A 643 4.21 -26.51 -33.57
CA ARG A 643 3.54 -26.24 -34.84
C ARG A 643 3.03 -24.79 -34.91
N PHE A 644 2.66 -24.26 -33.74
CA PHE A 644 2.07 -22.96 -33.49
C PHE A 644 0.92 -22.68 -34.45
N ASP A 645 -0.26 -23.16 -34.06
CA ASP A 645 -1.53 -22.85 -34.68
C ASP A 645 -2.27 -21.82 -33.82
N GLN A 646 -2.56 -20.65 -34.38
CA GLN A 646 -3.12 -19.51 -33.66
C GLN A 646 -4.54 -19.80 -33.14
N GLU A 647 -5.26 -20.76 -33.74
CA GLU A 647 -6.60 -21.16 -33.28
C GLU A 647 -6.57 -22.10 -32.06
N ARG A 648 -5.45 -22.81 -31.85
CA ARG A 648 -5.32 -23.83 -30.79
C ARG A 648 -4.38 -23.44 -29.67
N THR A 649 -3.41 -22.58 -29.96
CA THR A 649 -2.32 -22.26 -29.05
C THR A 649 -2.61 -20.96 -28.31
N SER A 650 -2.56 -20.99 -26.98
CA SER A 650 -2.64 -19.76 -26.18
C SER A 650 -1.51 -18.80 -26.56
N MET A 651 -1.88 -17.58 -26.99
CA MET A 651 -0.92 -16.52 -27.29
C MET A 651 -0.14 -16.12 -26.03
N LEU A 652 -0.77 -16.19 -24.86
CA LEU A 652 -0.12 -15.88 -23.60
C LEU A 652 1.00 -16.87 -23.29
N LEU A 653 0.73 -18.18 -23.43
CA LEU A 653 1.73 -19.22 -23.23
C LEU A 653 2.90 -19.08 -24.19
N ALA A 654 2.62 -18.81 -25.46
CA ALA A 654 3.66 -18.69 -26.47
C ALA A 654 4.57 -17.48 -26.25
N GLN A 655 4.01 -16.28 -26.02
CA GLN A 655 4.82 -15.09 -25.73
C GLN A 655 5.65 -15.25 -24.44
N SER A 656 5.06 -15.88 -23.41
CA SER A 656 5.76 -16.14 -22.14
C SER A 656 6.89 -17.16 -22.31
N LEU A 657 6.69 -18.19 -23.14
CA LEU A 657 7.73 -19.17 -23.47
C LEU A 657 8.86 -18.53 -24.26
N TRP A 658 8.53 -17.72 -25.28
CA TRP A 658 9.54 -17.04 -26.09
C TRP A 658 10.39 -16.07 -25.27
N LEU A 659 9.78 -15.39 -24.29
CA LEU A 659 10.53 -14.60 -23.31
C LEU A 659 11.52 -15.46 -22.51
N ALA A 660 11.06 -16.57 -21.93
CA ALA A 660 11.92 -17.43 -21.11
C ALA A 660 13.05 -18.04 -21.96
N GLY A 661 12.75 -18.47 -23.19
CA GLY A 661 13.71 -18.96 -24.16
C GLY A 661 14.72 -17.89 -24.59
N SER A 662 14.29 -16.66 -24.87
CA SER A 662 15.18 -15.55 -25.29
C SER A 662 16.19 -15.17 -24.21
N ARG A 663 15.88 -15.49 -22.93
CA ARG A 663 16.77 -15.28 -21.80
C ARG A 663 17.83 -16.35 -21.63
N VAL A 664 17.77 -17.47 -22.35
CA VAL A 664 18.76 -18.56 -22.28
C VAL A 664 19.39 -18.92 -23.63
N THR A 665 18.87 -18.37 -24.74
CA THR A 665 19.48 -18.50 -26.08
C THR A 665 20.07 -17.18 -26.59
N ASN A 666 21.13 -17.28 -27.38
CA ASN A 666 21.71 -16.17 -28.14
C ASN A 666 21.65 -16.44 -29.66
N ALA A 667 20.71 -17.29 -30.12
CA ALA A 667 20.59 -17.63 -31.53
C ALA A 667 20.39 -16.37 -32.41
N PRO A 668 21.13 -16.19 -33.53
CA PRO A 668 21.05 -14.98 -34.34
C PRO A 668 19.66 -14.66 -34.85
N SER A 669 18.88 -15.70 -35.20
CA SER A 669 17.49 -15.56 -35.67
C SER A 669 16.54 -15.02 -34.60
N VAL A 670 16.83 -15.27 -33.32
CA VAL A 670 16.05 -14.78 -32.18
C VAL A 670 16.40 -13.32 -31.90
N VAL A 671 17.70 -13.01 -31.81
CA VAL A 671 18.20 -11.66 -31.53
C VAL A 671 17.82 -10.68 -32.65
N ALA A 672 17.80 -11.14 -33.90
CA ALA A 672 17.38 -10.32 -35.04
C ALA A 672 15.87 -10.01 -35.04
N PHE A 673 15.04 -10.86 -34.42
CA PHE A 673 13.60 -10.66 -34.40
C PHE A 673 13.17 -9.67 -33.31
N ALA A 674 13.59 -9.91 -32.06
CA ALA A 674 13.19 -9.10 -30.92
C ALA A 674 14.14 -9.27 -29.73
N SER A 675 14.25 -8.24 -28.90
CA SER A 675 14.99 -8.34 -27.64
C SER A 675 14.16 -9.10 -26.59
N SER A 676 14.83 -9.57 -25.52
CA SER A 676 14.11 -10.15 -24.36
C SER A 676 13.17 -9.16 -23.66
N ASP A 677 13.41 -7.86 -23.83
CA ASP A 677 12.56 -6.79 -23.31
C ASP A 677 11.26 -6.69 -24.11
N ASP A 678 11.36 -6.76 -25.44
CA ASP A 678 10.22 -6.76 -26.34
C ASP A 678 9.32 -7.98 -26.09
N PHE A 679 9.90 -9.19 -25.97
CA PHE A 679 9.13 -10.40 -25.64
C PHE A 679 8.40 -10.27 -24.30
N TYR A 680 9.04 -9.64 -23.31
CA TYR A 680 8.43 -9.42 -22.00
C TYR A 680 7.23 -8.48 -22.09
N HIS A 681 7.39 -7.33 -22.76
CA HIS A 681 6.31 -6.37 -22.92
C HIS A 681 5.14 -6.93 -23.73
N ARG A 682 5.40 -7.76 -24.75
CA ARG A 682 4.38 -8.51 -25.48
C ARG A 682 3.61 -9.46 -24.56
N ALA A 683 4.31 -10.34 -23.83
CA ALA A 683 3.68 -11.29 -22.91
C ALA A 683 2.86 -10.57 -21.82
N LYS A 684 3.41 -9.49 -21.25
CA LYS A 684 2.73 -8.64 -20.26
C LYS A 684 1.46 -8.00 -20.83
N ALA A 685 1.48 -7.51 -22.06
CA ALA A 685 0.31 -6.95 -22.72
C ALA A 685 -0.80 -7.99 -22.93
N VAL A 686 -0.45 -9.23 -23.34
CA VAL A 686 -1.42 -10.33 -23.46
C VAL A 686 -1.97 -10.75 -22.10
N PHE A 687 -1.15 -10.78 -21.05
CA PHE A 687 -1.59 -11.14 -19.70
C PHE A 687 -2.65 -10.16 -19.17
N TRP A 688 -2.44 -8.86 -19.36
CA TRP A 688 -3.35 -7.82 -18.84
C TRP A 688 -4.53 -7.49 -19.75
N SER A 689 -4.55 -7.97 -21.00
CA SER A 689 -5.68 -7.73 -21.90
C SER A 689 -6.92 -8.56 -21.53
N GLY A 690 -6.76 -9.62 -20.73
CA GLY A 690 -7.84 -10.53 -20.37
C GLY A 690 -8.32 -11.43 -21.51
N VAL A 691 -7.53 -11.55 -22.59
CA VAL A 691 -7.82 -12.44 -23.73
C VAL A 691 -7.72 -13.91 -23.32
N GLU A 692 -6.76 -14.24 -22.45
CA GLU A 692 -6.61 -15.58 -21.89
C GLU A 692 -7.47 -15.70 -20.63
N THR A 693 -8.40 -16.67 -20.61
CA THR A 693 -9.33 -16.88 -19.50
C THR A 693 -9.00 -18.14 -18.68
N ASP A 694 -8.11 -19.01 -19.18
CA ASP A 694 -7.70 -20.20 -18.45
C ASP A 694 -6.72 -19.85 -17.32
N GLY A 695 -7.14 -20.15 -16.08
CA GLY A 695 -6.33 -19.93 -14.88
C GLY A 695 -5.04 -20.76 -14.86
N LEU A 696 -5.03 -21.97 -15.42
CA LEU A 696 -3.80 -22.78 -15.48
C LEU A 696 -2.80 -22.17 -16.45
N SER A 697 -3.25 -21.71 -17.62
CA SER A 697 -2.42 -20.99 -18.59
C SER A 697 -1.85 -19.69 -18.03
N ALA A 698 -2.64 -18.93 -17.25
CA ALA A 698 -2.16 -17.74 -16.55
C ALA A 698 -1.07 -18.07 -15.51
N ILE A 699 -1.20 -19.18 -14.76
CA ILE A 699 -0.17 -19.62 -13.81
C ILE A 699 1.09 -20.07 -14.53
N LYS A 700 0.97 -20.90 -15.58
CA LYS A 700 2.09 -21.32 -16.45
C LYS A 700 2.86 -20.08 -16.96
N ALA A 701 2.14 -19.09 -17.49
CA ALA A 701 2.70 -17.83 -17.96
C ALA A 701 3.38 -17.03 -16.84
N SER A 702 2.77 -16.92 -15.67
CA SER A 702 3.36 -16.21 -14.53
C SER A 702 4.70 -16.82 -14.08
N LEU A 703 4.84 -18.15 -14.12
CA LEU A 703 6.10 -18.85 -13.83
C LEU A 703 7.17 -18.56 -14.88
N MET A 704 6.80 -18.48 -16.15
CA MET A 704 7.70 -18.13 -17.25
C MET A 704 8.12 -16.65 -17.22
N LEU A 705 7.20 -15.74 -16.91
CA LEU A 705 7.47 -14.30 -16.80
C LEU A 705 8.50 -13.96 -15.71
N GLN A 706 8.65 -14.81 -14.69
CA GLN A 706 9.69 -14.67 -13.67
C GLN A 706 11.12 -14.82 -14.23
N TRP A 707 11.30 -15.32 -15.46
CA TRP A 707 12.60 -15.33 -16.15
C TRP A 707 12.99 -13.94 -16.70
N TYR A 708 12.13 -12.93 -16.55
CA TYR A 708 12.46 -11.53 -16.73
C TYR A 708 12.67 -10.86 -15.37
N ASN A 709 13.85 -10.27 -15.18
CA ASN A 709 14.20 -9.60 -13.92
C ASN A 709 15.09 -8.38 -14.22
N PRO A 710 14.49 -7.22 -14.56
CA PRO A 710 15.22 -6.07 -15.07
C PRO A 710 15.93 -5.28 -13.97
N GLN A 711 15.48 -5.39 -12.72
CA GLN A 711 16.00 -4.63 -11.60
C GLN A 711 16.46 -5.54 -10.47
N ALA A 712 17.44 -5.05 -9.71
CA ALA A 712 17.91 -5.74 -8.52
C ALA A 712 16.88 -5.67 -7.37
N PRO A 713 16.96 -6.55 -6.36
CA PRO A 713 16.02 -6.58 -5.23
C PRO A 713 15.99 -5.28 -4.39
N GLU A 714 17.01 -4.44 -4.53
CA GLU A 714 17.12 -3.13 -3.89
C GLU A 714 16.11 -2.11 -4.43
N HIS A 715 15.55 -2.34 -5.62
CA HIS A 715 14.63 -1.41 -6.28
C HIS A 715 13.21 -1.98 -6.37
N ILE A 716 12.22 -1.10 -6.23
CA ILE A 716 10.81 -1.45 -6.40
C ILE A 716 10.52 -1.59 -7.90
N SER A 717 10.08 -2.77 -8.32
CA SER A 717 9.76 -3.07 -9.72
C SER A 717 8.47 -3.87 -9.83
N PHE A 718 7.62 -3.50 -10.78
CA PHE A 718 6.42 -4.27 -11.16
C PHE A 718 6.75 -5.36 -12.19
N ASP A 719 8.03 -5.56 -12.49
CA ASP A 719 8.52 -6.43 -13.55
C ASP A 719 9.50 -7.49 -13.04
N ASN A 720 9.76 -7.52 -11.73
CA ASN A 720 10.65 -8.51 -11.12
C ASN A 720 9.91 -9.82 -10.82
N SER A 721 10.69 -10.90 -10.65
CA SER A 721 10.18 -12.24 -10.35
C SER A 721 9.24 -12.30 -9.13
N GLY A 722 9.50 -11.50 -8.09
CA GLY A 722 8.65 -11.44 -6.90
C GLY A 722 7.25 -10.85 -7.13
N PHE A 723 7.08 -9.99 -8.15
CA PHE A 723 5.75 -9.49 -8.55
C PHE A 723 4.95 -10.62 -9.21
N TRP A 724 5.52 -11.25 -10.23
CA TRP A 724 4.88 -12.33 -10.98
C TRP A 724 4.60 -13.56 -10.14
N LEU A 725 5.47 -13.88 -9.17
CA LEU A 725 5.21 -14.92 -8.19
C LEU A 725 3.93 -14.66 -7.40
N LYS A 726 3.75 -13.45 -6.84
CA LYS A 726 2.56 -13.10 -6.06
C LYS A 726 1.28 -13.17 -6.88
N ILE A 727 1.34 -12.75 -8.15
CA ILE A 727 0.21 -12.89 -9.08
C ILE A 727 -0.11 -14.38 -9.32
N GLY A 728 0.90 -15.19 -9.64
CA GLY A 728 0.73 -16.63 -9.86
C GLY A 728 0.19 -17.37 -8.65
N VAL A 729 0.72 -17.07 -7.44
CA VAL A 729 0.23 -17.63 -6.18
C VAL A 729 -1.19 -17.17 -5.86
N GLY A 730 -1.54 -15.93 -6.15
CA GLY A 730 -2.91 -15.42 -6.00
C GLY A 730 -3.91 -16.20 -6.87
N ILE A 731 -3.58 -16.41 -8.16
CA ILE A 731 -4.42 -17.19 -9.08
C ILE A 731 -4.46 -18.67 -8.64
N ALA A 732 -3.33 -19.23 -8.19
CA ALA A 732 -3.25 -20.61 -7.70
C ALA A 732 -4.17 -20.85 -6.49
N HIS A 733 -4.26 -19.92 -5.54
CA HIS A 733 -5.21 -20.02 -4.44
C HIS A 733 -6.66 -19.92 -4.91
N GLN A 734 -6.95 -19.03 -5.86
CA GLN A 734 -8.30 -18.89 -6.42
C GLN A 734 -8.79 -20.18 -7.09
N ILE A 735 -7.95 -20.88 -7.86
CA ILE A 735 -8.34 -22.14 -8.51
C ILE A 735 -8.21 -23.38 -7.61
N GLY A 736 -7.74 -23.21 -6.36
CA GLY A 736 -7.55 -24.31 -5.41
C GLY A 736 -6.32 -25.17 -5.65
N LEU A 737 -5.27 -24.63 -6.27
CA LEU A 737 -4.05 -25.40 -6.58
C LEU A 737 -3.23 -25.78 -5.34
N HIS A 738 -3.49 -25.13 -4.21
CA HIS A 738 -2.93 -25.47 -2.89
C HIS A 738 -3.59 -26.71 -2.27
N ARG A 739 -4.63 -27.25 -2.91
CA ARG A 739 -5.34 -28.46 -2.51
C ARG A 739 -5.01 -29.65 -3.41
N GLU A 740 -4.87 -30.81 -2.81
CA GLU A 740 -4.61 -32.06 -3.51
C GLU A 740 -5.75 -32.39 -4.47
N CYS A 741 -5.41 -32.63 -5.73
CA CYS A 741 -6.40 -32.83 -6.77
C CYS A 741 -6.95 -34.27 -6.73
N PRO A 742 -8.26 -34.47 -6.92
CA PRO A 742 -8.84 -35.80 -7.15
C PRO A 742 -8.20 -36.51 -8.36
N SER A 743 -8.32 -37.84 -8.41
CA SER A 743 -7.71 -38.66 -9.46
C SER A 743 -8.26 -38.26 -10.83
N GLY A 744 -7.40 -37.79 -11.71
CA GLY A 744 -7.81 -37.30 -13.03
C GLY A 744 -6.62 -36.92 -13.92
N PRO A 745 -6.86 -36.64 -15.22
CA PRO A 745 -5.81 -36.39 -16.22
C PRO A 745 -4.98 -35.13 -15.91
N SER A 746 -5.56 -34.13 -15.24
CA SER A 746 -4.88 -32.88 -14.88
C SER A 746 -4.15 -32.91 -13.54
N ARG A 747 -4.18 -34.03 -12.80
CA ARG A 747 -3.53 -34.14 -11.47
C ARG A 747 -2.02 -33.88 -11.57
N ALA A 748 -1.36 -34.53 -12.52
CA ALA A 748 0.10 -34.43 -12.70
C ALA A 748 0.53 -32.98 -12.93
N ILE A 749 -0.09 -32.28 -13.87
CA ILE A 749 0.26 -30.89 -14.16
C ILE A 749 -0.05 -29.95 -12.99
N ARG A 750 -1.17 -30.15 -12.27
CA ARG A 750 -1.52 -29.34 -11.10
C ARG A 750 -0.47 -29.45 -9.98
N ARG A 751 0.00 -30.66 -9.68
CA ARG A 751 1.10 -30.88 -8.72
C ARG A 751 2.40 -30.24 -9.18
N ARG A 752 2.79 -30.45 -10.44
CA ARG A 752 4.01 -29.82 -11.02
C ARG A 752 3.96 -28.30 -10.94
N LEU A 753 2.81 -27.68 -11.21
CA LEU A 753 2.61 -26.23 -11.11
C LEU A 753 2.69 -25.72 -9.67
N TRP A 754 2.03 -26.39 -8.72
CA TRP A 754 2.08 -26.02 -7.30
C TRP A 754 3.50 -26.06 -6.75
N TRP A 755 4.20 -27.18 -6.94
CA TRP A 755 5.58 -27.32 -6.46
C TRP A 755 6.55 -26.40 -7.19
N SER A 756 6.31 -26.08 -8.46
CA SER A 756 7.07 -25.03 -9.16
C SER A 756 6.89 -23.66 -8.49
N LEU A 757 5.68 -23.29 -8.05
CA LEU A 757 5.45 -22.05 -7.30
C LEU A 757 6.14 -22.07 -5.93
N VAL A 758 6.02 -23.17 -5.17
CA VAL A 758 6.66 -23.34 -3.85
C VAL A 758 8.17 -23.17 -3.93
N VAL A 759 8.80 -23.83 -4.92
CA VAL A 759 10.23 -23.72 -5.17
C VAL A 759 10.61 -22.29 -5.51
N ARG A 760 9.89 -21.66 -6.45
CA ARG A 760 10.20 -20.27 -6.85
C ARG A 760 10.02 -19.29 -5.70
N ASP A 761 9.01 -19.47 -4.86
CA ASP A 761 8.82 -18.66 -3.65
C ASP A 761 9.97 -18.82 -2.66
N SER A 762 10.41 -20.06 -2.42
CA SER A 762 11.57 -20.34 -1.56
C SER A 762 12.85 -19.68 -2.08
N LEU A 763 13.11 -19.77 -3.39
CA LEU A 763 14.29 -19.14 -4.01
C LEU A 763 14.20 -17.61 -4.01
N ILE A 764 13.05 -17.04 -4.37
CA ILE A 764 12.86 -15.59 -4.41
C ILE A 764 12.94 -14.99 -3.01
N SER A 765 12.43 -15.70 -1.99
CA SER A 765 12.58 -15.32 -0.57
C SER A 765 14.05 -15.16 -0.19
N VAL A 766 14.90 -16.13 -0.56
CA VAL A 766 16.35 -16.11 -0.32
C VAL A 766 17.06 -15.02 -1.13
N ALA A 767 16.66 -14.83 -2.40
CA ALA A 767 17.23 -13.82 -3.29
C ALA A 767 16.98 -12.40 -2.78
N HIS A 768 15.75 -12.12 -2.34
CA HIS A 768 15.30 -10.77 -1.99
C HIS A 768 15.42 -10.48 -0.48
N GLY A 769 15.66 -11.49 0.36
CA GLY A 769 15.60 -11.34 1.81
C GLY A 769 14.20 -10.98 2.31
N ARG A 770 13.15 -11.53 1.67
CA ARG A 770 11.74 -11.27 1.99
C ARG A 770 11.04 -12.56 2.39
N PRO A 771 9.96 -12.54 3.21
CA PRO A 771 9.27 -13.76 3.61
C PRO A 771 8.63 -14.47 2.41
N ARG A 772 8.48 -15.79 2.51
CA ARG A 772 7.70 -16.60 1.56
C ARG A 772 6.24 -16.15 1.54
N VAL A 773 5.64 -16.19 0.35
CA VAL A 773 4.22 -15.92 0.11
C VAL A 773 3.36 -17.14 0.45
N ILE A 774 3.87 -18.34 0.16
CA ILE A 774 3.20 -19.61 0.41
C ILE A 774 3.55 -20.10 1.81
N ASN A 775 2.53 -20.42 2.59
CA ASN A 775 2.66 -21.21 3.80
C ASN A 775 2.30 -22.67 3.49
N LEU A 776 3.24 -23.59 3.67
CA LEU A 776 3.01 -25.00 3.37
C LEU A 776 2.03 -25.67 4.35
N ASP A 777 1.83 -25.08 5.55
CA ASP A 777 0.81 -25.56 6.50
C ASP A 777 -0.62 -25.35 5.97
N ASP A 778 -0.80 -24.46 4.98
CA ASP A 778 -2.09 -24.19 4.33
C ASP A 778 -2.34 -25.10 3.11
N SER A 779 -1.43 -26.03 2.82
CA SER A 779 -1.47 -26.92 1.65
C SER A 779 -1.42 -28.40 2.02
N ASP A 780 -2.24 -29.20 1.36
CA ASP A 780 -2.26 -30.68 1.50
C ASP A 780 -1.76 -31.39 0.23
N VAL A 781 -1.16 -30.64 -0.71
CA VAL A 781 -0.63 -31.20 -1.97
C VAL A 781 0.56 -32.10 -1.67
N GLN A 782 0.48 -33.32 -2.17
CA GLN A 782 1.51 -34.33 -2.00
C GLN A 782 2.78 -33.98 -2.79
N PRO A 783 3.97 -34.37 -2.30
CA PRO A 783 5.22 -34.21 -3.05
C PRO A 783 5.14 -34.81 -4.47
N PRO A 784 5.96 -34.32 -5.42
CA PRO A 784 5.98 -34.85 -6.77
C PRO A 784 6.17 -36.37 -6.79
N MET A 785 5.49 -37.07 -7.70
CA MET A 785 5.58 -38.51 -7.86
C MET A 785 6.08 -38.89 -9.25
N ALA A 786 6.59 -40.12 -9.39
CA ALA A 786 7.02 -40.66 -10.69
C ALA A 786 5.87 -40.67 -11.72
N SER A 787 4.63 -40.88 -11.28
CA SER A 787 3.44 -40.80 -12.14
C SER A 787 3.20 -39.42 -12.73
N ASP A 788 3.74 -38.37 -12.12
CA ASP A 788 3.60 -37.00 -12.61
C ASP A 788 4.53 -36.72 -13.79
N PHE A 789 5.48 -37.61 -14.12
CA PHE A 789 6.44 -37.48 -15.22
C PHE A 789 6.52 -38.77 -16.04
N PRO A 790 5.48 -39.10 -16.83
CA PRO A 790 5.45 -40.35 -17.59
C PRO A 790 6.56 -40.44 -18.65
N ASP A 791 7.07 -39.31 -19.14
CA ASP A 791 8.00 -39.25 -20.27
C ASP A 791 9.48 -39.41 -19.86
N SER A 792 9.84 -39.12 -18.60
CA SER A 792 11.24 -39.11 -18.16
C SER A 792 11.37 -39.30 -16.65
N LEU A 793 11.93 -40.45 -16.25
CA LEU A 793 12.26 -40.74 -14.85
C LEU A 793 13.36 -39.80 -14.33
N PHE A 794 14.31 -39.41 -15.18
CA PHE A 794 15.35 -38.45 -14.84
C PHE A 794 14.75 -37.09 -14.45
N SER A 795 13.77 -36.60 -15.22
CA SER A 795 13.11 -35.32 -14.94
C SER A 795 12.34 -35.35 -13.62
N PHE A 796 11.73 -36.49 -13.26
CA PHE A 796 11.13 -36.70 -11.96
C PHE A 796 12.18 -36.64 -10.84
N GLN A 797 13.24 -37.45 -10.93
CA GLN A 797 14.28 -37.51 -9.90
C GLN A 797 14.93 -36.14 -9.68
N LEU A 798 15.24 -35.43 -10.76
CA LEU A 798 15.80 -34.08 -10.72
C LEU A 798 14.84 -33.09 -10.07
N PHE A 799 13.58 -33.04 -10.51
CA PHE A 799 12.61 -32.07 -9.99
C PHE A 799 12.24 -32.36 -8.54
N SER A 800 12.10 -33.63 -8.15
CA SER A 800 11.85 -34.03 -6.76
C SER A 800 13.00 -33.59 -5.84
N ALA A 801 14.25 -33.92 -6.22
CA ALA A 801 15.42 -33.50 -5.45
C ALA A 801 15.55 -31.97 -5.36
N TRP A 802 15.19 -31.26 -6.42
CA TRP A 802 15.16 -29.79 -6.46
C TRP A 802 14.11 -29.21 -5.51
N VAL A 803 12.90 -29.77 -5.50
CA VAL A 803 11.83 -29.39 -4.57
C VAL A 803 12.28 -29.56 -3.12
N ASP A 804 12.85 -30.71 -2.79
CA ASP A 804 13.31 -31.03 -1.44
C ASP A 804 14.36 -30.03 -0.95
N ILE A 805 15.39 -29.75 -1.76
CA ILE A 805 16.46 -28.86 -1.30
C ILE A 805 16.05 -27.38 -1.27
N CYS A 806 15.23 -26.93 -2.22
CA CYS A 806 14.75 -25.54 -2.23
C CYS A 806 13.79 -25.25 -1.07
N THR A 807 12.95 -26.21 -0.67
CA THR A 807 12.05 -26.06 0.49
C THR A 807 12.85 -25.98 1.79
N VAL A 808 13.88 -26.81 1.96
CA VAL A 808 14.81 -26.72 3.09
C VAL A 808 15.51 -25.36 3.14
N LEU A 809 16.02 -24.87 2.00
CA LEU A 809 16.63 -23.54 1.92
C LEU A 809 15.64 -22.43 2.28
N GLY A 810 14.39 -22.52 1.83
CA GLY A 810 13.32 -21.57 2.17
C GLY A 810 12.93 -21.59 3.65
N ASP A 811 12.94 -22.77 4.28
CA ASP A 811 12.72 -22.94 5.72
C ASP A 811 13.83 -22.31 6.55
N ILE A 812 15.09 -22.57 6.19
CA ILE A 812 16.27 -21.93 6.81
C ILE A 812 16.15 -20.41 6.69
N SER A 813 15.84 -19.90 5.48
CA SER A 813 15.70 -18.46 5.27
C SER A 813 14.56 -17.86 6.10
N SER A 814 13.43 -18.56 6.23
CA SER A 814 12.30 -18.10 7.05
C SER A 814 12.67 -18.04 8.54
N CYS A 815 13.43 -19.02 9.03
CA CYS A 815 13.96 -19.03 10.40
C CYS A 815 14.97 -17.89 10.64
N CYS A 816 15.87 -17.61 9.68
CA CYS A 816 16.78 -16.46 9.74
C CYS A 816 16.01 -15.15 9.91
N MET A 817 14.98 -14.94 9.10
CA MET A 817 14.19 -13.71 9.11
C MET A 817 13.38 -13.53 10.41
N ARG A 818 12.84 -14.62 10.94
CA ARG A 818 12.05 -14.62 12.19
C ARG A 818 12.93 -14.61 13.45
N ARG A 819 14.26 -14.74 13.30
CA ARG A 819 15.24 -14.86 14.39
C ARG A 819 14.89 -15.94 15.41
N HIS A 820 14.24 -17.01 14.94
CA HIS A 820 13.72 -18.08 15.79
C HIS A 820 13.76 -19.41 15.05
N MET A 821 14.38 -20.42 15.67
CA MET A 821 14.42 -21.79 15.17
C MET A 821 14.18 -22.76 16.33
N SER A 822 13.07 -23.49 16.29
CA SER A 822 12.77 -24.49 17.31
C SER A 822 13.69 -25.71 17.19
N ARG A 823 13.90 -26.43 18.31
CA ARG A 823 14.72 -27.65 18.34
C ARG A 823 14.23 -28.69 17.33
N THR A 824 12.91 -28.90 17.25
CA THR A 824 12.29 -29.83 16.30
C THR A 824 12.55 -29.42 14.85
N LYS A 825 12.42 -28.13 14.53
CA LYS A 825 12.68 -27.63 13.17
C LYS A 825 14.16 -27.75 12.80
N ARG A 826 15.07 -27.50 13.75
CA ARG A 826 16.51 -27.71 13.55
C ARG A 826 16.83 -29.17 13.23
N LEU A 827 16.31 -30.12 14.02
CA LEU A 827 16.50 -31.56 13.78
C LEU A 827 15.95 -31.98 12.43
N TYR A 828 14.77 -31.48 12.05
CA TYR A 828 14.19 -31.71 10.73
C TYR A 828 15.13 -31.22 9.62
N ILE A 829 15.60 -29.97 9.67
CA ILE A 829 16.48 -29.39 8.65
C ILE A 829 17.79 -30.19 8.51
N VAL A 830 18.45 -30.51 9.63
CA VAL A 830 19.70 -31.27 9.64
C VAL A 830 19.49 -32.66 9.02
N ASN A 831 18.47 -33.38 9.48
CA ASN A 831 18.14 -34.70 8.95
C ASN A 831 17.78 -34.65 7.46
N SER A 832 17.05 -33.64 7.01
CA SER A 832 16.71 -33.46 5.59
C SER A 832 17.95 -33.21 4.73
N LEU A 833 18.91 -32.41 5.19
CA LEU A 833 20.16 -32.18 4.46
C LEU A 833 21.02 -33.46 4.34
N CYS A 834 21.16 -34.24 5.42
CA CYS A 834 21.91 -35.50 5.37
C CYS A 834 21.19 -36.57 4.53
N ARG A 835 19.86 -36.64 4.61
CA ARG A 835 19.05 -37.55 3.77
C ARG A 835 19.10 -37.18 2.30
N TRP A 836 19.16 -35.88 1.99
CA TRP A 836 19.18 -35.42 0.62
C TRP A 836 20.40 -35.97 -0.14
N THR A 837 21.62 -35.85 0.41
CA THR A 837 22.83 -36.37 -0.27
C THR A 837 22.84 -37.89 -0.44
N THR A 838 22.20 -38.62 0.48
CA THR A 838 22.14 -40.09 0.45
C THR A 838 21.00 -40.65 -0.41
N SER A 839 19.97 -39.84 -0.70
CA SER A 839 18.80 -40.25 -1.50
C SER A 839 18.89 -39.89 -2.98
N LEU A 840 19.91 -39.12 -3.40
CA LEU A 840 20.13 -38.80 -4.81
C LEU A 840 20.49 -40.03 -5.65
N SER A 841 19.94 -40.11 -6.86
CA SER A 841 20.35 -41.11 -7.85
C SER A 841 21.78 -40.88 -8.33
N GLN A 842 22.45 -41.96 -8.76
CA GLN A 842 23.86 -41.92 -9.19
C GLN A 842 24.11 -40.96 -10.37
N GLU A 843 23.10 -40.73 -11.21
CA GLU A 843 23.16 -39.81 -12.36
C GLU A 843 23.21 -38.33 -11.97
N LEU A 844 22.78 -38.01 -10.74
CA LEU A 844 22.75 -36.65 -10.19
C LEU A 844 23.94 -36.34 -9.30
N TRP A 845 24.85 -37.30 -9.04
CA TRP A 845 26.00 -37.09 -8.16
C TRP A 845 27.06 -36.19 -8.80
N VAL A 846 27.49 -35.17 -8.06
CA VAL A 846 28.65 -34.33 -8.40
C VAL A 846 29.85 -34.80 -7.58
N ALA A 847 30.93 -35.19 -8.26
CA ALA A 847 32.19 -35.65 -7.65
C ALA A 847 32.00 -36.72 -6.55
N PRO A 848 31.57 -37.95 -6.90
CA PRO A 848 31.32 -39.00 -5.90
C PRO A 848 32.63 -39.52 -5.27
N SER A 849 32.62 -39.79 -3.96
CA SER A 849 33.82 -40.18 -3.18
C SER A 849 34.44 -41.53 -3.55
N ASN A 850 33.69 -42.44 -4.21
CA ASN A 850 34.11 -43.82 -4.49
C ASN A 850 34.58 -44.07 -5.94
N GLN A 851 34.90 -43.03 -6.72
CA GLN A 851 35.25 -43.17 -8.13
C GLN A 851 36.77 -43.16 -8.40
N PRO A 852 37.28 -43.95 -9.37
CA PRO A 852 38.69 -43.92 -9.75
C PRO A 852 39.11 -42.54 -10.30
N PRO A 853 40.37 -42.11 -10.13
CA PRO A 853 40.84 -40.75 -10.43
C PRO A 853 40.69 -40.30 -11.90
N HIS A 854 40.32 -41.20 -12.81
CA HIS A 854 40.09 -40.91 -14.23
C HIS A 854 38.60 -40.78 -14.63
N SER A 855 37.64 -41.08 -13.75
CA SER A 855 36.19 -40.94 -14.04
C SER A 855 35.58 -39.61 -13.62
N TYR A 856 36.39 -38.70 -13.06
CA TYR A 856 35.99 -37.37 -12.59
C TYR A 856 35.22 -36.55 -13.64
N PHE A 857 35.50 -36.79 -14.93
CA PHE A 857 34.96 -36.02 -16.04
C PHE A 857 33.55 -36.41 -16.49
N ALA A 858 33.05 -37.61 -16.20
CA ALA A 858 31.78 -38.08 -16.77
C ALA A 858 30.55 -37.43 -16.09
N ASN A 859 30.52 -37.39 -14.76
CA ASN A 859 29.38 -36.82 -14.02
C ASN A 859 29.46 -35.30 -13.83
N THR A 860 30.66 -34.71 -13.85
CA THR A 860 30.85 -33.24 -13.81
C THR A 860 30.43 -32.55 -15.12
N GLN A 861 30.13 -33.31 -16.18
CA GLN A 861 29.54 -32.76 -17.41
C GLN A 861 28.06 -32.41 -17.27
N ASN A 862 27.33 -33.03 -16.34
CA ASN A 862 25.90 -32.80 -16.18
C ASN A 862 25.64 -31.42 -15.56
N LEU A 863 25.22 -30.46 -16.41
CA LEU A 863 24.88 -29.10 -16.00
C LEU A 863 23.77 -29.07 -14.94
N PRO A 864 22.63 -29.78 -15.13
CA PRO A 864 21.59 -29.88 -14.11
C PRO A 864 22.08 -30.37 -12.75
N ALA A 865 22.93 -31.40 -12.72
CA ALA A 865 23.49 -31.91 -11.46
C ALA A 865 24.30 -30.82 -10.73
N ARG A 866 25.18 -30.08 -11.43
CA ARG A 866 25.94 -28.97 -10.84
C ARG A 866 25.05 -27.85 -10.30
N GLN A 867 23.97 -27.50 -11.00
CA GLN A 867 23.00 -26.50 -10.53
C GLN A 867 22.24 -26.95 -9.27
N LEU A 868 21.91 -28.24 -9.18
CA LEU A 868 21.18 -28.84 -8.05
C LEU A 868 21.95 -28.73 -6.71
N TYR A 869 23.29 -28.79 -6.74
CA TYR A 869 24.12 -28.68 -5.54
C TYR A 869 24.28 -27.23 -5.02
N LEU A 870 24.00 -26.21 -5.82
CA LEU A 870 24.08 -24.80 -5.39
C LEU A 870 23.17 -24.47 -4.18
N PRO A 871 21.86 -24.79 -4.18
CA PRO A 871 21.01 -24.59 -3.00
C PRO A 871 21.42 -25.48 -1.83
N TYR A 872 21.99 -26.67 -2.06
CA TYR A 872 22.49 -27.54 -0.99
C TYR A 872 23.64 -26.89 -0.22
N PHE A 873 24.70 -26.51 -0.91
CA PHE A 873 25.84 -25.83 -0.30
C PHE A 873 25.45 -24.48 0.30
N THR A 874 24.55 -23.73 -0.37
CA THR A 874 24.02 -22.48 0.19
C THR A 874 23.28 -22.73 1.51
N SER A 875 22.49 -23.80 1.60
CA SER A 875 21.78 -24.19 2.84
C SER A 875 22.77 -24.49 3.96
N LEU A 876 23.85 -25.23 3.67
CA LEU A 876 24.92 -25.51 4.64
C LEU A 876 25.61 -24.24 5.12
N ILE A 877 25.94 -23.31 4.21
CA ILE A 877 26.59 -22.03 4.56
C ILE A 877 25.69 -21.19 5.47
N VAL A 878 24.39 -21.06 5.15
CA VAL A 878 23.48 -20.26 5.96
C VAL A 878 23.23 -20.92 7.30
N LEU A 879 22.97 -22.24 7.33
CA LEU A 879 22.69 -22.99 8.55
C LEU A 879 23.87 -22.99 9.53
N SER A 880 25.09 -23.24 9.07
CA SER A 880 26.26 -23.25 9.96
C SER A 880 26.46 -21.85 10.55
N ARG A 881 26.36 -20.80 9.74
CA ARG A 881 26.48 -19.42 10.23
C ARG A 881 25.39 -19.00 11.22
N MET A 882 24.20 -19.61 11.18
CA MET A 882 23.18 -19.39 12.23
C MET A 882 23.58 -19.97 13.59
N GLN A 883 24.41 -21.01 13.60
CA GLN A 883 24.78 -21.74 14.83
C GLN A 883 25.97 -21.10 15.56
N HIS A 884 26.71 -20.19 14.90
CA HIS A 884 27.96 -19.65 15.43
C HIS A 884 27.89 -18.15 15.71
N SER A 885 28.53 -17.71 16.80
CA SER A 885 28.66 -16.30 17.19
C SER A 885 29.50 -15.50 16.18
N ALA A 886 29.26 -14.19 16.09
CA ALA A 886 30.05 -13.30 15.23
C ALA A 886 31.55 -13.38 15.59
N GLY A 887 32.37 -13.87 14.66
CA GLY A 887 33.84 -13.93 14.80
C GLY A 887 34.47 -15.33 14.75
N SER A 888 33.70 -16.42 14.90
CA SER A 888 34.22 -17.79 14.78
C SER A 888 34.13 -18.32 13.34
N LEU A 889 35.17 -19.04 12.89
CA LEU A 889 35.21 -19.66 11.56
C LEU A 889 34.57 -21.05 11.57
N SER A 890 33.59 -21.31 10.70
CA SER A 890 32.96 -22.64 10.54
C SER A 890 33.58 -23.41 9.38
N LEU A 891 34.02 -24.65 9.65
CA LEU A 891 34.58 -25.56 8.65
C LEU A 891 33.54 -25.87 7.55
N THR A 892 32.30 -26.15 7.96
CA THR A 892 31.20 -26.52 7.06
C THR A 892 30.88 -25.39 6.07
N ALA A 893 30.79 -24.14 6.55
CA ALA A 893 30.56 -22.98 5.68
C ALA A 893 31.69 -22.77 4.67
N THR A 894 32.94 -22.87 5.12
CA THR A 894 34.10 -22.61 4.26
C THR A 894 34.25 -23.67 3.18
N LEU A 895 34.09 -24.95 3.53
CA LEU A 895 34.10 -26.05 2.54
C LEU A 895 32.98 -25.87 1.53
N ALA A 896 31.73 -25.71 1.98
CA ALA A 896 30.59 -25.52 1.10
C ALA A 896 30.75 -24.30 0.16
N ALA A 897 31.32 -23.19 0.65
CA ALA A 897 31.57 -22.01 -0.18
C ALA A 897 32.67 -22.24 -1.23
N SER A 898 33.72 -23.00 -0.90
CA SER A 898 34.75 -23.42 -1.86
C SER A 898 34.18 -24.36 -2.92
N PHE A 899 33.29 -25.29 -2.54
CA PHE A 899 32.54 -26.13 -3.49
C PHE A 899 31.71 -25.30 -4.48
N VAL A 900 31.00 -24.27 -4.00
CA VAL A 900 30.25 -23.37 -4.88
C VAL A 900 31.20 -22.64 -5.84
N ALA A 901 32.36 -22.17 -5.39
CA ALA A 901 33.35 -21.54 -6.26
C ALA A 901 33.84 -22.49 -7.36
N ARG A 902 34.11 -23.77 -7.04
CA ARG A 902 34.47 -24.82 -8.03
C ARG A 902 33.39 -25.00 -9.09
N ILE A 903 32.13 -25.09 -8.66
CA ILE A 903 30.98 -25.23 -9.57
C ILE A 903 30.87 -24.02 -10.51
N PHE A 904 31.08 -22.80 -10.01
CA PHE A 904 31.10 -21.60 -10.84
C PHE A 904 32.31 -21.51 -11.78
N GLU A 905 33.46 -22.05 -11.38
CA GLU A 905 34.62 -22.19 -12.27
C GLU A 905 34.28 -23.09 -13.45
N ASP A 906 33.61 -24.22 -13.21
CA ASP A 906 33.16 -25.12 -14.27
C ASP A 906 32.14 -24.45 -15.21
N PHE A 907 31.21 -23.64 -14.67
CA PHE A 907 30.27 -22.87 -15.51
C PHE A 907 30.96 -21.81 -16.38
N LEU A 908 32.00 -21.15 -15.85
CA LEU A 908 32.78 -20.18 -16.59
C LEU A 908 33.63 -20.87 -17.67
N ALA A 909 34.30 -21.98 -17.32
CA ALA A 909 35.15 -22.73 -18.23
C ALA A 909 34.40 -23.30 -19.43
N ARG A 910 33.10 -23.61 -19.27
CA ARG A 910 32.23 -24.21 -20.29
C ARG A 910 31.28 -23.22 -20.96
N ASP A 911 31.36 -21.93 -20.64
CA ASP A 911 30.43 -20.89 -21.12
C ASP A 911 28.93 -21.21 -20.83
N GLU A 912 28.69 -21.93 -19.73
CA GLU A 912 27.34 -22.31 -19.25
C GLU A 912 26.75 -21.26 -18.30
N ILE A 913 27.56 -20.32 -17.82
CA ILE A 913 27.11 -19.25 -16.91
C ILE A 913 25.94 -18.43 -17.48
N LYS A 914 25.85 -18.34 -18.81
CA LYS A 914 24.83 -17.57 -19.54
C LYS A 914 23.41 -18.12 -19.40
N VAL A 915 23.24 -19.41 -19.06
CA VAL A 915 21.91 -20.05 -18.90
C VAL A 915 21.45 -20.09 -17.44
N LEU A 916 22.26 -19.57 -16.51
CA LEU A 916 21.93 -19.57 -15.09
C LEU A 916 20.81 -18.57 -14.75
N ALA A 917 19.91 -18.99 -13.86
CA ALA A 917 18.82 -18.18 -13.35
C ALA A 917 19.33 -17.04 -12.43
N PRO A 918 18.54 -15.97 -12.21
CA PRO A 918 18.95 -14.79 -11.42
C PRO A 918 19.40 -15.09 -9.99
N ILE A 919 18.86 -16.16 -9.37
CA ILE A 919 19.21 -16.59 -8.01
C ILE A 919 20.70 -16.92 -7.86
N SER A 920 21.37 -17.31 -8.95
CA SER A 920 22.80 -17.67 -8.95
C SER A 920 23.68 -16.52 -8.45
N VAL A 921 23.25 -15.27 -8.65
CA VAL A 921 23.88 -14.08 -8.08
C VAL A 921 23.93 -14.14 -6.55
N ARG A 922 22.85 -14.59 -5.91
CA ARG A 922 22.76 -14.72 -4.45
C ARG A 922 23.62 -15.86 -3.94
N TYR A 923 23.69 -16.98 -4.66
CA TYR A 923 24.60 -18.10 -4.33
C TYR A 923 26.06 -17.66 -4.36
N CYS A 924 26.48 -16.90 -5.38
CA CYS A 924 27.81 -16.29 -5.44
C CYS A 924 28.05 -15.39 -4.23
N LEU A 925 27.13 -14.46 -3.94
CA LEU A 925 27.30 -13.50 -2.86
C LEU A 925 27.42 -14.18 -1.49
N ILE A 926 26.54 -15.13 -1.16
CA ILE A 926 26.57 -15.86 0.12
C ILE A 926 27.89 -16.62 0.28
N SER A 927 28.34 -17.28 -0.80
CA SER A 927 29.61 -18.04 -0.80
C SER A 927 30.81 -17.12 -0.67
N SER A 928 30.87 -16.02 -1.43
CA SER A 928 31.94 -15.03 -1.31
C SER A 928 32.00 -14.43 0.10
N MET A 929 30.86 -14.12 0.71
CA MET A 929 30.84 -13.59 2.08
C MET A 929 31.34 -14.61 3.12
N ALA A 930 31.08 -15.90 2.90
CA ALA A 930 31.60 -16.97 3.76
C ALA A 930 33.13 -17.12 3.61
N LEU A 931 33.64 -17.08 2.38
CA LEU A 931 35.07 -17.08 2.10
C LEU A 931 35.79 -15.85 2.69
N VAL A 932 35.17 -14.66 2.61
CA VAL A 932 35.68 -13.41 3.23
C VAL A 932 35.75 -13.50 4.75
N SER A 933 35.07 -14.46 5.41
CA SER A 933 35.21 -14.66 6.87
C SER A 933 36.47 -15.39 7.30
N VAL A 934 37.20 -15.96 6.35
CA VAL A 934 38.51 -16.61 6.57
C VAL A 934 39.65 -15.58 6.69
N MET A 935 39.42 -14.32 6.28
CA MET A 935 40.42 -13.24 6.22
C MET A 935 41.33 -13.06 7.47
N PRO A 936 40.86 -13.28 8.71
CA PRO A 936 41.74 -13.20 9.89
C PRO A 936 42.90 -14.22 9.92
N ASP A 937 42.77 -15.37 9.25
CA ASP A 937 43.84 -16.37 9.14
C ASP A 937 44.55 -16.23 7.79
N LYS A 938 45.81 -15.78 7.82
CA LYS A 938 46.60 -15.53 6.62
C LYS A 938 46.75 -16.77 5.72
N ARG A 939 47.01 -17.95 6.29
CA ARG A 939 47.27 -19.17 5.51
C ARG A 939 46.02 -19.64 4.79
N LEU A 940 44.87 -19.59 5.48
CA LEU A 940 43.59 -19.95 4.89
C LEU A 940 43.07 -18.87 3.92
N TRP A 941 43.34 -17.60 4.21
CA TRP A 941 43.01 -16.49 3.32
C TRP A 941 43.73 -16.60 1.97
N ASP A 942 45.04 -16.86 1.99
CA ASP A 942 45.84 -17.05 0.78
C ASP A 942 45.32 -18.24 -0.06
N ALA A 943 44.86 -19.32 0.59
CA ALA A 943 44.29 -20.49 -0.08
C ALA A 943 42.92 -20.23 -0.74
N VAL A 944 42.14 -19.28 -0.21
CA VAL A 944 40.77 -18.97 -0.66
C VAL A 944 40.73 -17.88 -1.74
N GLN A 945 41.80 -17.12 -1.91
CA GLN A 945 41.84 -16.02 -2.87
C GLN A 945 41.47 -16.43 -4.30
N PRO A 946 41.93 -17.56 -4.86
CA PRO A 946 41.52 -18.01 -6.19
C PRO A 946 40.02 -18.32 -6.30
N ASP A 947 39.39 -18.83 -5.24
CA ASP A 947 37.95 -19.10 -5.21
C ASP A 947 37.14 -17.79 -5.22
N LEU A 948 37.62 -16.75 -4.54
CA LEU A 948 37.00 -15.43 -4.56
C LEU A 948 37.11 -14.75 -5.93
N GLU A 949 38.24 -14.89 -6.61
CA GLU A 949 38.44 -14.37 -7.97
C GLU A 949 37.46 -14.99 -8.95
N VAL A 950 37.28 -16.33 -8.89
CA VAL A 950 36.28 -17.05 -9.69
C VAL A 950 34.87 -16.51 -9.44
N LEU A 951 34.46 -16.37 -8.18
CA LEU A 951 33.13 -15.87 -7.84
C LEU A 951 32.91 -14.41 -8.27
N GLN A 952 33.94 -13.56 -8.22
CA GLN A 952 33.87 -12.19 -8.70
C GLN A 952 33.78 -12.13 -10.23
N GLN A 953 34.51 -12.99 -10.95
CA GLN A 953 34.39 -13.14 -12.39
C GLN A 953 32.98 -13.64 -12.77
N ALA A 954 32.44 -14.62 -12.03
CA ALA A 954 31.08 -15.10 -12.23
C ALA A 954 30.04 -14.00 -12.03
N LEU A 955 30.16 -13.17 -10.99
CA LEU A 955 29.28 -12.00 -10.81
C LEU A 955 29.40 -10.99 -11.96
N THR A 956 30.60 -10.79 -12.49
CA THR A 956 30.83 -9.90 -13.64
C THR A 956 30.13 -10.42 -14.88
N GLU A 957 30.25 -11.71 -15.19
CA GLU A 957 29.57 -12.32 -16.33
C GLU A 957 28.04 -12.36 -16.16
N LEU A 958 27.55 -12.69 -14.96
CA LEU A 958 26.12 -12.64 -14.64
C LEU A 958 25.54 -11.23 -14.79
N SER A 959 26.34 -10.18 -14.54
CA SER A 959 25.90 -8.78 -14.65
C SER A 959 25.50 -8.36 -16.07
N LYS A 960 25.99 -9.06 -17.10
CA LYS A 960 25.61 -8.84 -18.50
C LYS A 960 24.14 -9.16 -18.76
N ARG A 961 23.55 -10.08 -17.98
CA ARG A 961 22.15 -10.53 -18.12
C ARG A 961 21.26 -10.10 -16.97
N TRP A 962 21.80 -10.08 -15.74
CA TRP A 962 21.08 -9.83 -14.50
C TRP A 962 21.66 -8.62 -13.76
N ARG A 963 20.90 -7.52 -13.70
CA ARG A 963 21.37 -6.30 -13.01
C ARG A 963 21.62 -6.49 -11.51
N SER A 964 20.98 -7.48 -10.88
CA SER A 964 21.23 -7.86 -9.48
C SER A 964 22.70 -8.20 -9.18
N ALA A 965 23.46 -8.67 -10.17
CA ALA A 965 24.87 -8.99 -9.98
C ALA A 965 25.74 -7.74 -9.75
N ILE A 966 25.33 -6.58 -10.27
CA ILE A 966 26.04 -5.30 -10.06
C ILE A 966 25.99 -4.91 -8.59
N GLY A 967 24.79 -4.99 -7.97
CA GLY A 967 24.60 -4.73 -6.54
C GLY A 967 25.39 -5.69 -5.67
N ALA A 968 25.31 -7.00 -5.97
CA ALA A 968 26.06 -8.04 -5.27
C ALA A 968 27.58 -7.84 -5.35
N SER A 969 28.12 -7.50 -6.52
CA SER A 969 29.55 -7.24 -6.71
C SER A 969 30.03 -6.05 -5.88
N ARG A 970 29.25 -4.96 -5.81
CA ARG A 970 29.58 -3.79 -4.97
C ARG A 970 29.54 -4.15 -3.48
N ALA A 971 28.53 -4.89 -3.05
CA ALA A 971 28.41 -5.36 -1.67
C ALA A 971 29.63 -6.21 -1.26
N LEU A 972 30.08 -7.11 -2.13
CA LEU A 972 31.28 -7.92 -1.91
C LEU A 972 32.54 -7.07 -1.74
N GLN A 973 32.79 -6.12 -2.64
CA GLN A 973 33.95 -5.24 -2.57
C GLN A 973 33.96 -4.40 -1.28
N ASN A 974 32.80 -3.86 -0.90
CA ASN A 974 32.64 -3.10 0.33
C ASN A 974 32.95 -3.94 1.57
N ALA A 975 32.46 -5.18 1.62
CA ALA A 975 32.74 -6.09 2.74
C ALA A 975 34.23 -6.43 2.87
N ILE A 976 34.91 -6.67 1.75
CA ILE A 976 36.36 -6.92 1.72
C ILE A 976 37.11 -5.69 2.26
N ASN A 977 36.78 -4.50 1.77
CA ASN A 977 37.43 -3.25 2.18
C ASN A 977 37.24 -2.96 3.68
N LYS A 978 36.01 -3.12 4.18
CA LYS A 978 35.66 -2.89 5.59
C LYS A 978 36.38 -3.87 6.52
N ARG A 979 36.53 -5.14 6.12
CA ARG A 979 37.27 -6.13 6.94
C ARG A 979 38.77 -5.88 6.92
N ARG A 980 39.36 -5.50 5.78
CA ARG A 980 40.77 -5.07 5.71
C ARG A 980 41.08 -3.93 6.69
N GLN A 981 40.15 -2.99 6.88
CA GLN A 981 40.28 -1.89 7.84
C GLN A 981 40.17 -2.31 9.31
N ARG A 982 39.46 -3.42 9.62
CA ARG A 982 39.27 -3.93 11.00
C ARG A 982 40.41 -4.79 11.50
N THR A 983 41.30 -5.28 10.63
CA THR A 983 42.45 -6.12 11.00
C THR A 983 43.56 -5.32 11.69
N PHE A 984 43.45 -5.12 13.00
CA PHE A 984 44.60 -4.88 13.91
C PHE A 984 44.41 -5.36 15.36
N SER A 985 43.35 -6.10 15.68
CA SER A 985 43.20 -6.71 17.02
C SER A 985 42.33 -7.96 16.93
N SER A 986 42.75 -9.06 17.56
CA SER A 986 42.13 -10.40 17.61
C SER A 986 42.54 -11.40 16.52
N THR A 987 43.47 -12.29 16.88
CA THR A 987 43.61 -13.63 16.29
C THR A 987 42.36 -14.45 16.64
N ALA A 988 41.41 -14.54 15.71
CA ALA A 988 40.25 -15.41 15.87
C ALA A 988 40.71 -16.89 15.75
N GLU A 989 40.64 -17.64 16.84
CA GLU A 989 40.87 -19.08 16.80
C GLU A 989 39.77 -19.78 15.99
N LEU A 990 40.20 -20.70 15.13
CA LEU A 990 39.32 -21.53 14.31
C LEU A 990 38.63 -22.54 15.24
N ARG A 991 37.40 -22.25 15.66
CA ARG A 991 36.60 -23.23 16.42
C ARG A 991 36.16 -24.31 15.45
N MET A 992 36.80 -25.47 15.54
CA MET A 992 36.46 -26.62 14.71
C MET A 992 35.07 -27.11 15.11
N ASP A 993 34.14 -27.13 14.15
CA ASP A 993 32.89 -27.88 14.32
C ASP A 993 33.26 -29.36 14.52
N ASN A 994 32.55 -30.09 15.40
CA ASN A 994 32.77 -31.51 15.72
C ASN A 994 33.01 -32.37 14.45
N GLU A 995 33.72 -33.51 14.56
CA GLU A 995 33.95 -34.45 13.44
C GLU A 995 32.67 -34.83 12.67
N SER A 996 31.50 -34.77 13.31
CA SER A 996 30.18 -34.89 12.69
C SER A 996 29.92 -33.92 11.52
N SER A 997 30.64 -32.80 11.42
CA SER A 997 30.47 -31.83 10.34
C SER A 997 30.98 -32.30 8.97
N LEU A 998 31.85 -33.31 8.94
CA LEU A 998 32.28 -33.93 7.69
C LEU A 998 31.21 -34.88 7.11
N GLU A 999 30.19 -35.25 7.91
CA GLU A 999 29.13 -36.16 7.48
C GLU A 999 28.30 -35.59 6.32
N TYR A 1000 28.11 -34.27 6.25
CA TYR A 1000 27.46 -33.57 5.13
C TYR A 1000 28.18 -33.75 3.79
N PHE A 1001 29.46 -34.12 3.82
CA PHE A 1001 30.31 -34.28 2.65
C PHE A 1001 30.69 -35.73 2.37
N LYS A 1002 30.18 -36.71 3.14
CA LYS A 1002 30.56 -38.13 3.06
C LYS A 1002 30.46 -38.74 1.64
N MET A 1003 29.47 -38.30 0.87
CA MET A 1003 29.23 -38.79 -0.49
C MET A 1003 29.95 -37.98 -1.58
N ILE A 1004 30.69 -36.93 -1.20
CA ILE A 1004 31.33 -35.99 -2.10
C ILE A 1004 32.85 -36.08 -1.92
N ASP A 1005 33.60 -36.14 -3.01
CA ASP A 1005 35.05 -36.09 -2.97
C ASP A 1005 35.52 -34.69 -2.55
N LEU A 1006 36.09 -34.60 -1.34
CA LEU A 1006 36.68 -33.38 -0.79
C LEU A 1006 37.89 -32.90 -1.59
N GLY A 1007 38.52 -33.78 -2.38
CA GLY A 1007 39.57 -33.43 -3.34
C GLY A 1007 39.12 -32.44 -4.42
N TYR A 1008 37.81 -32.30 -4.65
CA TYR A 1008 37.27 -31.25 -5.51
C TYR A 1008 37.55 -29.84 -4.97
N CYS A 1009 37.68 -29.66 -3.65
CA CYS A 1009 37.85 -28.34 -3.03
C CYS A 1009 39.31 -27.92 -2.93
N ARG A 1010 39.66 -26.75 -3.48
CA ARG A 1010 41.02 -26.16 -3.38
C ARG A 1010 41.48 -26.00 -1.93
N ILE A 1011 40.59 -25.59 -1.03
CA ILE A 1011 40.93 -25.32 0.36
C ILE A 1011 41.12 -26.60 1.20
N TRP A 1012 40.71 -27.78 0.70
CA TRP A 1012 40.72 -29.02 1.48
C TRP A 1012 42.13 -29.44 1.89
N SER A 1013 43.13 -29.32 1.02
CA SER A 1013 44.53 -29.66 1.36
C SER A 1013 45.02 -28.85 2.57
N THR A 1014 44.87 -27.53 2.54
CA THR A 1014 45.26 -26.64 3.64
C THR A 1014 44.47 -26.89 4.92
N LEU A 1015 43.17 -27.20 4.82
CA LEU A 1015 42.35 -27.54 5.98
C LEU A 1015 42.71 -28.89 6.57
N SER A 1016 42.95 -29.91 5.75
CA SER A 1016 43.31 -31.27 6.17
C SER A 1016 44.64 -31.29 6.93
N GLU A 1017 45.63 -30.52 6.48
CA GLU A 1017 46.89 -30.32 7.22
C GLU A 1017 46.62 -29.68 8.59
N LYS A 1018 45.78 -28.65 8.65
CA LYS A 1018 45.44 -27.96 9.90
C LYS A 1018 44.67 -28.85 10.88
N LEU A 1019 43.76 -29.68 10.37
CA LEU A 1019 43.04 -30.74 11.09
C LEU A 1019 44.02 -31.75 11.69
N SER A 1020 45.03 -32.18 10.94
CA SER A 1020 46.06 -33.14 11.40
C SER A 1020 47.01 -32.56 12.46
N THR A 1021 47.16 -31.23 12.54
CA THR A 1021 48.03 -30.55 13.51
C THR A 1021 47.33 -30.11 14.82
N SER A 1022 46.02 -30.33 14.94
CA SER A 1022 45.24 -29.98 16.14
C SER A 1022 45.38 -31.04 17.25
N PRO A 1023 45.40 -30.69 18.57
CA PRO A 1023 45.77 -31.61 19.66
C PRO A 1023 44.85 -32.84 19.87
N LEU A 1024 43.76 -32.95 19.12
CA LEU A 1024 42.81 -34.07 19.18
C LEU A 1024 43.27 -35.32 18.41
N ALA A 1025 44.31 -35.23 17.57
CA ALA A 1025 44.83 -36.37 16.81
C ALA A 1025 45.70 -37.36 17.62
N THR A 1026 45.76 -37.23 18.96
CA THR A 1026 46.61 -38.05 19.84
C THR A 1026 45.86 -39.19 20.55
N GLN A 1027 44.80 -39.73 19.95
CA GLN A 1027 44.10 -40.92 20.46
C GLN A 1027 43.69 -41.85 19.31
N GLU A 1028 44.61 -42.29 18.47
CA GLU A 1028 44.39 -43.52 17.70
C GLU A 1028 45.73 -44.16 17.30
N GLN A 1029 46.31 -44.91 18.23
CA GLN A 1029 47.24 -45.99 17.93
C GLN A 1029 46.88 -47.20 18.78
N MET A 1030 46.18 -48.17 18.20
CA MET A 1030 46.37 -49.59 18.52
C MET A 1030 45.96 -50.47 17.32
N PRO A 1031 46.58 -51.65 17.12
CA PRO A 1031 46.83 -52.19 15.79
C PRO A 1031 45.87 -53.32 15.34
N VAL A 1032 45.78 -53.42 14.01
CA VAL A 1032 45.39 -54.53 13.12
C VAL A 1032 45.07 -55.89 13.76
N SER A 1033 43.85 -56.40 13.51
CA SER A 1033 43.60 -57.84 13.31
C SER A 1033 42.44 -58.08 12.31
N GLU A 1034 42.67 -59.07 11.44
CA GLU A 1034 41.89 -59.49 10.26
C GLU A 1034 40.63 -60.34 10.60
N PRO A 1035 39.77 -60.68 9.61
CA PRO A 1035 38.30 -60.76 9.76
C PRO A 1035 37.73 -62.18 9.86
N MET A 1036 36.52 -62.36 10.41
CA MET A 1036 35.70 -63.56 10.14
C MET A 1036 34.18 -63.38 10.38
N GLN A 1037 33.44 -63.48 9.25
CA GLN A 1037 32.18 -64.21 9.01
C GLN A 1037 30.85 -63.85 9.74
N GLN A 1038 29.97 -63.14 8.99
CA GLN A 1038 28.54 -63.38 8.63
C GLN A 1038 27.61 -64.24 9.52
N PRO A 1039 26.25 -64.09 9.49
CA PRO A 1039 25.42 -63.52 8.42
C PRO A 1039 24.24 -62.60 8.86
N VAL A 1040 23.61 -62.08 7.80
CA VAL A 1040 22.42 -61.23 7.71
C VAL A 1040 21.12 -62.03 7.95
N ASN A 1041 20.28 -61.63 8.93
CA ASN A 1041 18.91 -61.12 8.72
C ASN A 1041 18.05 -61.05 10.01
N ASP A 1042 17.14 -60.08 9.97
CA ASP A 1042 15.96 -59.84 10.81
C ASP A 1042 16.12 -59.18 12.19
N ALA A 1043 16.03 -57.84 12.19
CA ALA A 1043 15.36 -57.10 13.26
C ALA A 1043 14.91 -55.71 12.76
N LEU A 1044 13.59 -55.52 12.75
CA LEU A 1044 12.93 -54.25 13.09
C LEU A 1044 13.55 -53.65 14.37
N GLU A 1045 13.49 -52.33 14.50
CA GLU A 1045 13.79 -51.56 15.72
C GLU A 1045 15.26 -51.50 16.15
N THR A 1046 15.94 -50.40 15.78
CA THR A 1046 16.71 -49.52 16.70
C THR A 1046 17.49 -48.49 15.88
N ALA A 1047 17.13 -47.21 16.03
CA ALA A 1047 17.96 -46.08 15.58
C ALA A 1047 19.13 -45.88 16.57
N PRO A 1048 20.37 -45.57 16.13
CA PRO A 1048 21.46 -45.25 17.05
C PRO A 1048 21.18 -43.92 17.75
N SER A 1049 21.23 -43.95 19.07
CA SER A 1049 21.08 -42.84 19.99
C SER A 1049 22.16 -41.77 19.77
N PHE A 1050 21.82 -40.74 19.01
CA PHE A 1050 22.57 -39.47 18.93
C PHE A 1050 22.17 -38.61 20.12
N LEU A 1051 22.91 -38.70 21.23
CA LEU A 1051 23.17 -37.67 22.25
C LEU A 1051 23.60 -38.36 23.55
N ASP A 1052 24.85 -38.14 23.94
CA ASP A 1052 25.32 -38.43 25.29
C ASP A 1052 24.59 -37.50 26.27
N VAL A 1053 23.96 -38.09 27.28
CA VAL A 1053 23.15 -37.43 28.30
C VAL A 1053 24.11 -36.95 29.38
N GLY A 1054 24.53 -35.68 29.33
CA GLY A 1054 25.56 -35.26 30.27
C GLY A 1054 25.91 -33.78 30.37
N GLU A 1055 25.05 -32.82 30.01
CA GLU A 1055 25.25 -31.42 30.42
C GLU A 1055 23.93 -30.76 30.83
N THR A 1056 23.78 -30.53 32.13
CA THR A 1056 22.68 -29.79 32.76
C THR A 1056 22.84 -28.28 32.56
N TRP A 1057 22.31 -27.72 31.46
CA TRP A 1057 22.37 -26.27 31.21
C TRP A 1057 21.03 -25.74 30.65
N ASP A 1058 20.41 -24.90 31.48
CA ASP A 1058 19.35 -23.90 31.28
C ASP A 1058 18.25 -24.11 30.20
N MET A 1059 16.98 -24.04 30.64
CA MET A 1059 15.77 -24.08 29.80
C MET A 1059 15.56 -22.73 29.07
N GLY A 1060 16.55 -22.33 28.26
CA GLY A 1060 16.61 -21.05 27.58
C GLY A 1060 16.40 -21.14 26.07
N THR A 1061 15.32 -20.54 25.60
CA THR A 1061 15.04 -20.14 24.21
C THR A 1061 16.27 -19.50 23.56
N ILE A 1062 16.74 -20.00 22.40
CA ILE A 1062 17.87 -19.37 21.68
C ILE A 1062 17.34 -18.14 20.93
N GLN A 1063 17.53 -16.94 21.51
CA GLN A 1063 17.37 -15.68 20.80
C GLN A 1063 18.63 -15.35 20.00
N PHE A 1064 18.50 -15.19 18.68
CA PHE A 1064 19.63 -14.94 17.80
C PHE A 1064 19.82 -13.42 17.57
N GLU A 1065 20.83 -12.82 18.20
CA GLU A 1065 21.12 -11.38 18.05
C GLU A 1065 21.94 -11.02 16.80
N HIS A 1066 22.61 -11.97 16.12
CA HIS A 1066 23.77 -11.63 15.27
C HIS A 1066 23.67 -12.01 13.77
N VAL A 1067 22.60 -12.65 13.30
CA VAL A 1067 22.46 -13.00 11.86
C VAL A 1067 22.18 -11.76 11.00
N GLU A 1068 21.54 -10.74 11.58
CA GLU A 1068 21.26 -9.47 10.91
C GLU A 1068 22.53 -8.74 10.50
N ASN A 1069 23.56 -8.71 11.36
CA ASN A 1069 24.82 -8.02 11.11
C ASN A 1069 25.57 -8.50 9.86
N TRP A 1070 25.19 -9.64 9.27
CA TRP A 1070 25.88 -10.21 8.13
C TRP A 1070 25.00 -10.48 6.89
N ILE A 1071 23.77 -11.00 7.05
CA ILE A 1071 22.89 -11.24 5.88
C ILE A 1071 22.20 -9.94 5.42
N LEU A 1072 22.05 -8.97 6.33
CA LEU A 1072 21.28 -7.73 6.11
C LEU A 1072 22.05 -6.43 6.44
N ASN A 1073 23.03 -6.43 7.36
CA ASN A 1073 23.57 -5.19 7.97
C ASN A 1073 25.10 -4.98 7.89
N ASP A 1074 25.88 -5.75 7.12
CA ASP A 1074 27.29 -5.36 6.93
C ASP A 1074 27.48 -4.17 5.94
N GLY A 1075 26.37 -3.58 5.46
CA GLY A 1075 26.23 -2.16 5.09
C GLY A 1075 24.90 -1.64 5.68
N PHE A 1076 24.77 -0.45 6.26
CA PHE A 1076 25.05 0.86 5.63
C PHE A 1076 24.91 0.86 4.09
N LEU A 1077 24.07 -0.02 3.53
CA LEU A 1077 23.67 -0.04 2.12
C LEU A 1077 22.20 0.43 1.95
N PHE A 1078 21.48 0.56 3.05
CA PHE A 1078 20.20 1.26 3.17
C PHE A 1078 20.18 2.03 4.48
N ASP A 1079 20.87 3.17 4.52
CA ASP A 1079 20.40 4.26 5.38
C ASP A 1079 19.32 5.03 4.59
N PRO A 1080 18.27 5.54 5.25
CA PRO A 1080 17.32 6.47 4.63
C PRO A 1080 17.99 7.75 4.11
#